data_AF-A0AAJ0M230-F1
#
_entry.id   AF-A0AAJ0M230-F1
#
_cell.length_a   1.000
_cell.length_b   1.000
_cell.length_c   1.000
_cell.angle_alpha   90.00
_cell.angle_beta   90.00
_cell.angle_gamma   90.00
#
_symmetry.space_group_name_H-M   'P 1'
#
loop_
_entity.id
_entity.type
_entity.pdbx_description
1 polymer ?
#
loop_
_entity_poly.entity_id
_entity_poly.type
_entity_poly.pdbx_seq_one_letter_code
_entity_poly.pdbx_strand_id
1 'polypeptide(L)'
;MSATLHTKPWSTILRVLPSWRVVARHRAARMPARHSKETPSRTRSKPRSSAQYLRSPSSRGHRMEREAKELSLDLSDFNRSSHDFKRFVTELVNSTERNAVQFEECLVSVFLPDLNTFKKPVPHDGVSELFEWLRDSGKVRRIKSLNIPDNTTVLMSDGHVSECILERFEIERFVWRKLDINLDILISSPHKSVFTEITLYSTGNFSVLYHWASKDGIGSLPGLRSVTIEIMALNTKNQSQKAQERHRQTVDVYRRRLEEMLMERKREKEEEQGRAGDTKFNFSYKVNTDGKWDFPTPLYVTHQPDEIEQLELIQKLQACHHFLMNMKDKKGDPRHIRNFDKLREWDMKEGEDNSHLIKVAIIDNGAKFRQRIRDCIERGISYVKADTGSADRILPWWMVSDPHGTQMTSLVSAVNPWCRLYIARVGKGRRDILPEDAVQAVKWAMEQKVDIISISWVTKSMEPELRDVIQEAAKNTLIFCSTADRGTGSGPAYPADYNGTVRISATDKYGSLMPASENGSHAVNIPVPGEDIPAFGPSYMGDGIEVGTVSGSSVATALAAGIASLSLLMLMVFNDEDKDALRKMDLYTNKKMGSLLSAAINPSPQSDPLFPVAAKVKELPDRWNLATIMARPEMKNT
;
A
#
# COMPACT_ATOMS: atom_id res chain seq x y z
N MET A 1 -25.85 -1.49 -53.54
CA MET A 1 -24.44 -1.94 -53.46
C MET A 1 -23.80 -1.17 -52.32
N SER A 2 -23.29 -1.71 -51.21
CA SER A 2 -22.88 -3.06 -50.85
C SER A 2 -22.91 -3.18 -49.31
N ALA A 3 -23.18 -4.40 -48.84
CA ALA A 3 -22.83 -5.02 -47.56
C ALA A 3 -23.35 -4.45 -46.21
N THR A 4 -24.21 -5.28 -45.64
CA THR A 4 -24.74 -5.42 -44.28
C THR A 4 -23.71 -5.85 -43.22
N LEU A 5 -24.09 -5.69 -41.94
CA LEU A 5 -23.67 -6.44 -40.74
C LEU A 5 -22.23 -6.25 -40.20
N HIS A 6 -22.12 -5.53 -39.07
CA HIS A 6 -21.98 -6.17 -37.75
C HIS A 6 -22.16 -5.12 -36.64
N THR A 7 -23.27 -5.20 -35.92
CA THR A 7 -23.38 -4.67 -34.56
C THR A 7 -22.56 -5.55 -33.62
N LYS A 8 -21.72 -4.90 -32.79
CA LYS A 8 -20.77 -5.41 -31.76
C LYS A 8 -19.35 -5.69 -32.30
N PRO A 9 -18.34 -5.07 -31.67
CA PRO A 9 -17.82 -5.65 -30.44
C PRO A 9 -17.48 -4.60 -29.34
N TRP A 10 -18.43 -4.39 -28.43
CA TRP A 10 -18.14 -3.94 -27.05
C TRP A 10 -18.32 -5.09 -26.04
N SER A 11 -18.79 -6.25 -26.52
CA SER A 11 -19.17 -7.39 -25.69
C SER A 11 -17.98 -8.18 -25.15
N THR A 12 -16.78 -8.01 -25.70
CA THR A 12 -15.58 -8.73 -25.23
C THR A 12 -14.96 -8.03 -24.02
N ILE A 13 -14.87 -6.69 -24.04
CA ILE A 13 -14.45 -5.88 -22.88
C ILE A 13 -15.49 -5.93 -21.74
N LEU A 14 -16.78 -5.98 -22.07
CA LEU A 14 -17.87 -6.12 -21.09
C LEU A 14 -18.07 -7.54 -20.53
N ARG A 15 -17.40 -8.57 -21.07
CA ARG A 15 -17.49 -9.94 -20.55
C ARG A 15 -16.54 -10.22 -19.39
N VAL A 16 -15.60 -9.32 -19.09
CA VAL A 16 -14.65 -9.55 -18.01
C VAL A 16 -15.24 -9.26 -16.63
N LEU A 17 -16.12 -8.28 -16.41
CA LEU A 17 -16.84 -8.12 -15.13
C LEU A 17 -18.18 -7.37 -15.27
N PRO A 18 -19.31 -7.84 -14.67
CA PRO A 18 -20.66 -7.29 -14.91
C PRO A 18 -20.94 -5.87 -14.40
N SER A 19 -19.95 -5.18 -13.80
CA SER A 19 -20.13 -3.90 -13.08
C SER A 19 -19.39 -2.72 -13.70
N TRP A 20 -18.73 -2.90 -14.84
CA TRP A 20 -17.90 -1.88 -15.48
C TRP A 20 -18.74 -0.97 -16.40
N ARG A 21 -18.87 0.31 -16.06
CA ARG A 21 -19.41 1.34 -16.96
C ARG A 21 -18.25 2.22 -17.43
N VAL A 22 -17.58 1.84 -18.52
CA VAL A 22 -16.88 2.82 -19.35
C VAL A 22 -17.96 3.54 -20.15
N VAL A 23 -18.24 4.81 -19.83
CA VAL A 23 -19.30 5.54 -20.53
C VAL A 23 -18.66 6.47 -21.56
N ALA A 24 -18.58 6.01 -22.81
CA ALA A 24 -18.51 6.93 -23.95
C ALA A 24 -19.89 7.62 -24.06
N ARG A 25 -20.05 8.75 -23.38
CA ARG A 25 -21.35 9.41 -23.23
C ARG A 25 -21.55 10.40 -24.39
N HIS A 26 -22.35 10.04 -25.39
CA HIS A 26 -22.97 11.02 -26.29
C HIS A 26 -23.95 11.87 -25.49
N ARG A 27 -23.64 13.16 -25.28
CA ARG A 27 -24.48 14.05 -24.48
C ARG A 27 -25.26 14.99 -25.39
N ALA A 28 -26.56 14.74 -25.57
CA ALA A 28 -27.46 15.76 -26.11
C ALA A 28 -27.62 16.88 -25.07
N ALA A 29 -27.46 18.13 -25.51
CA ALA A 29 -27.57 19.31 -24.66
C ALA A 29 -29.00 19.46 -24.09
N ARG A 30 -29.11 19.70 -22.79
CA ARG A 30 -30.38 20.11 -22.13
C ARG A 30 -30.62 21.60 -22.41
N MET A 31 -31.79 21.92 -22.97
CA MET A 31 -32.35 23.28 -22.96
C MET A 31 -32.74 23.73 -21.54
N PRO A 32 -32.77 25.05 -21.26
CA PRO A 32 -33.07 25.56 -19.92
C PRO A 32 -34.59 25.55 -19.66
N ALA A 33 -34.99 25.04 -18.49
CA ALA A 33 -36.37 25.15 -18.03
C ALA A 33 -36.62 26.54 -17.41
N ARG A 34 -37.60 27.25 -17.96
CA ARG A 34 -38.20 28.47 -17.41
C ARG A 34 -38.96 28.18 -16.11
N HIS A 35 -39.02 29.20 -15.26
CA HIS A 35 -39.79 29.29 -14.02
C HIS A 35 -41.26 28.85 -14.11
N SER A 36 -41.74 28.17 -13.05
CA SER A 36 -43.01 28.53 -12.38
C SER A 36 -43.09 27.87 -10.99
N LYS A 37 -43.82 28.56 -10.11
CA LYS A 37 -43.97 28.41 -8.66
C LYS A 37 -44.65 27.09 -8.23
N GLU A 38 -44.35 26.63 -7.01
CA GLU A 38 -45.28 26.44 -5.87
C GLU A 38 -44.81 25.35 -4.87
N THR A 39 -44.92 25.67 -3.58
CA THR A 39 -44.89 24.77 -2.41
C THR A 39 -46.33 24.47 -1.96
N PRO A 40 -46.59 23.60 -0.96
CA PRO A 40 -46.22 22.19 -0.78
C PRO A 40 -47.48 21.32 -0.46
N SER A 41 -47.39 19.97 -0.43
CA SER A 41 -47.97 19.09 0.62
C SER A 41 -48.11 17.60 0.27
N ARG A 42 -47.82 16.79 1.30
CA ARG A 42 -48.49 15.56 1.79
C ARG A 42 -48.67 14.28 0.92
N THR A 43 -48.01 13.25 1.45
CA THR A 43 -48.50 11.88 1.82
C THR A 43 -48.76 10.79 0.77
N ARG A 44 -48.06 9.66 1.01
CA ARG A 44 -48.48 8.24 0.95
C ARG A 44 -49.35 7.77 -0.24
N SER A 45 -48.82 6.86 -1.04
CA SER A 45 -49.13 5.41 -1.01
C SER A 45 -48.58 4.66 -2.24
N LYS A 46 -48.12 3.43 -2.00
CA LYS A 46 -47.72 2.38 -2.97
C LYS A 46 -48.98 1.73 -3.62
N PRO A 47 -48.88 0.67 -4.46
CA PRO A 47 -48.03 0.35 -5.64
C PRO A 47 -48.84 -0.29 -6.81
N ARG A 48 -48.14 -0.88 -7.81
CA ARG A 48 -48.62 -1.74 -8.95
C ARG A 48 -49.22 -0.96 -10.12
N SER A 49 -49.19 -1.37 -11.39
CA SER A 49 -48.58 -2.44 -12.21
C SER A 49 -49.01 -2.13 -13.65
N SER A 50 -48.29 -2.69 -14.63
CA SER A 50 -48.75 -3.01 -16.00
C SER A 50 -48.82 -1.91 -17.07
N ALA A 51 -48.18 -2.27 -18.18
CA ALA A 51 -48.12 -1.63 -19.49
C ALA A 51 -49.47 -1.25 -20.08
N GLN A 52 -49.47 -0.19 -20.91
CA GLN A 52 -50.30 -0.14 -22.11
C GLN A 52 -49.72 0.83 -23.15
N TYR A 53 -49.51 0.27 -24.34
CA TYR A 53 -49.34 0.96 -25.61
C TYR A 53 -50.48 1.95 -25.87
N LEU A 54 -50.19 3.10 -26.49
CA LEU A 54 -51.11 3.77 -27.41
C LEU A 54 -50.35 4.71 -28.38
N ARG A 55 -50.90 4.79 -29.58
CA ARG A 55 -50.31 5.14 -30.87
C ARG A 55 -50.18 6.66 -31.11
N SER A 56 -49.12 7.02 -31.85
CA SER A 56 -48.93 8.01 -32.96
C SER A 56 -50.08 8.98 -33.34
N PRO A 57 -49.81 10.20 -33.88
CA PRO A 57 -49.45 10.32 -35.30
C PRO A 57 -48.54 11.49 -35.77
N SER A 58 -47.90 11.24 -36.93
CA SER A 58 -47.67 12.11 -38.09
C SER A 58 -46.75 13.35 -38.05
N SER A 59 -45.57 13.17 -38.68
CA SER A 59 -44.98 13.94 -39.80
C SER A 59 -45.00 15.48 -39.81
N ARG A 60 -43.81 16.10 -39.83
CA ARG A 60 -43.34 16.96 -40.94
C ARG A 60 -41.86 17.28 -40.74
N GLY A 61 -41.10 17.17 -41.83
CA GLY A 61 -39.65 17.27 -41.82
C GLY A 61 -39.12 18.69 -41.66
N HIS A 62 -37.96 18.79 -41.02
CA HIS A 62 -36.99 19.85 -41.26
C HIS A 62 -35.57 19.28 -41.14
N ARG A 63 -34.87 19.34 -42.27
CA ARG A 63 -33.42 19.48 -42.49
C ARG A 63 -32.50 19.01 -41.35
N MET A 64 -31.89 17.85 -41.54
CA MET A 64 -30.74 17.37 -40.75
C MET A 64 -29.57 18.35 -40.86
N GLU A 65 -29.29 19.11 -39.81
CA GLU A 65 -27.93 19.56 -39.51
C GLU A 65 -27.15 18.36 -38.96
N ARG A 66 -25.96 18.12 -39.49
CA ARG A 66 -25.07 17.05 -39.03
C ARG A 66 -24.61 17.37 -37.61
N GLU A 67 -25.22 16.73 -36.62
CA GLU A 67 -24.72 16.73 -35.23
C GLU A 67 -23.30 16.15 -35.19
N ALA A 68 -22.31 17.00 -34.88
CA ALA A 68 -20.93 16.57 -34.64
C ALA A 68 -20.88 15.73 -33.36
N LYS A 69 -20.32 14.53 -33.47
CA LYS A 69 -20.24 13.53 -32.41
C LYS A 69 -19.07 13.84 -31.49
N GLU A 70 -19.31 14.41 -30.31
CA GLU A 70 -18.24 14.68 -29.34
C GLU A 70 -17.85 13.40 -28.55
N LEU A 71 -16.55 13.05 -28.55
CA LEU A 71 -15.97 11.90 -27.84
C LEU A 71 -15.24 12.35 -26.55
N SER A 72 -15.54 11.68 -25.45
CA SER A 72 -14.95 11.88 -24.12
C SER A 72 -14.52 10.54 -23.52
N LEU A 73 -13.38 10.52 -22.81
CA LEU A 73 -12.93 9.40 -21.98
C LEU A 73 -13.14 9.75 -20.51
N ASP A 74 -14.17 9.17 -19.89
CA ASP A 74 -14.50 9.41 -18.49
C ASP A 74 -14.30 8.14 -17.66
N LEU A 75 -13.28 8.16 -16.81
CA LEU A 75 -12.93 7.09 -15.88
C LEU A 75 -13.23 7.49 -14.42
N SER A 76 -13.97 8.58 -14.19
CA SER A 76 -14.29 9.06 -12.82
C SER A 76 -15.11 8.05 -12.00
N ASP A 77 -15.90 7.19 -12.64
CA ASP A 77 -16.69 6.14 -11.98
C ASP A 77 -15.84 4.91 -11.57
N PHE A 78 -14.56 4.88 -11.91
CA PHE A 78 -13.66 3.75 -11.68
C PHE A 78 -13.08 3.73 -10.24
N ASN A 79 -13.84 4.21 -9.26
CA ASN A 79 -13.41 4.45 -7.87
C ASN A 79 -13.84 3.36 -6.87
N ARG A 80 -13.92 2.09 -7.28
CA ARG A 80 -14.28 0.97 -6.38
C ARG A 80 -13.06 0.18 -5.97
N SER A 81 -12.98 -0.18 -4.69
CA SER A 81 -11.88 -0.97 -4.11
C SER A 81 -11.62 -2.36 -4.72
N SER A 82 -12.46 -2.81 -5.65
CA SER A 82 -12.33 -4.06 -6.42
C SER A 82 -11.79 -3.84 -7.84
N HIS A 83 -11.63 -2.60 -8.28
CA HIS A 83 -11.12 -2.27 -9.61
C HIS A 83 -9.59 -2.27 -9.61
N ASP A 84 -9.00 -2.69 -10.72
CA ASP A 84 -7.56 -2.73 -10.94
C ASP A 84 -7.26 -1.92 -12.21
N PHE A 85 -6.73 -0.71 -12.03
CA PHE A 85 -6.50 0.23 -13.12
C PHE A 85 -5.45 -0.30 -14.10
N LYS A 86 -4.34 -0.83 -13.60
CA LYS A 86 -3.28 -1.37 -14.43
C LYS A 86 -3.78 -2.54 -15.27
N ARG A 87 -4.48 -3.49 -14.64
CA ARG A 87 -5.07 -4.62 -15.38
C ARG A 87 -6.06 -4.16 -16.44
N PHE A 88 -6.88 -3.14 -16.14
CA PHE A 88 -7.78 -2.56 -17.14
C PHE A 88 -7.02 -1.98 -18.34
N VAL A 89 -5.96 -1.20 -18.09
CA VAL A 89 -5.13 -0.61 -19.16
C VAL A 89 -4.41 -1.71 -19.95
N THR A 90 -3.81 -2.69 -19.29
CA THR A 90 -3.16 -3.83 -19.94
C THR A 90 -4.13 -4.59 -20.85
N GLU A 91 -5.37 -4.84 -20.41
CA GLU A 91 -6.40 -5.48 -21.24
C GLU A 91 -6.87 -4.58 -22.39
N LEU A 92 -6.97 -3.27 -22.16
CA LEU A 92 -7.31 -2.28 -23.20
C LEU A 92 -6.23 -2.28 -24.30
N VAL A 93 -4.96 -2.23 -23.91
CA VAL A 93 -3.79 -2.22 -24.79
C VAL A 93 -3.62 -3.55 -25.53
N ASN A 94 -3.78 -4.68 -24.83
CA ASN A 94 -3.53 -6.02 -25.38
C ASN A 94 -4.74 -6.66 -26.07
N SER A 95 -5.91 -6.00 -26.06
CA SER A 95 -7.09 -6.55 -26.72
C SER A 95 -6.81 -6.85 -28.20
N THR A 96 -7.08 -8.10 -28.61
CA THR A 96 -6.83 -8.61 -29.97
C THR A 96 -7.69 -7.95 -31.05
N GLU A 97 -8.68 -7.15 -30.64
CA GLU A 97 -9.48 -6.28 -31.49
C GLU A 97 -8.87 -4.87 -31.54
N ARG A 98 -7.65 -4.73 -32.10
CA ARG A 98 -6.93 -3.44 -32.25
C ARG A 98 -7.72 -2.31 -32.95
N ASN A 99 -8.91 -2.61 -33.51
CA ASN A 99 -9.80 -1.68 -34.21
C ASN A 99 -11.19 -1.52 -33.56
N ALA A 100 -11.46 -2.09 -32.37
CA ALA A 100 -12.80 -2.03 -31.76
C ALA A 100 -13.16 -0.64 -31.21
N VAL A 101 -12.17 0.16 -30.81
CA VAL A 101 -12.34 1.52 -30.28
C VAL A 101 -11.43 2.46 -31.05
N GLN A 102 -12.03 3.35 -31.84
CA GLN A 102 -11.31 4.43 -32.54
C GLN A 102 -11.74 5.76 -31.92
N PHE A 103 -10.77 6.60 -31.58
CA PHE A 103 -11.02 7.97 -31.17
C PHE A 103 -10.84 8.91 -32.35
N GLU A 104 -11.50 10.05 -32.26
CA GLU A 104 -11.13 11.21 -33.07
C GLU A 104 -9.80 11.78 -32.59
N GLU A 105 -9.13 12.52 -33.46
CA GLU A 105 -7.85 13.17 -33.16
C GLU A 105 -7.95 14.18 -32.01
N CYS A 106 -9.17 14.67 -31.71
CA CYS A 106 -9.48 15.56 -30.60
C CYS A 106 -10.47 14.91 -29.62
N LEU A 107 -10.11 14.82 -28.35
CA LEU A 107 -11.02 14.47 -27.26
C LEU A 107 -11.55 15.72 -26.58
N VAL A 108 -12.84 15.73 -26.25
CA VAL A 108 -13.48 16.85 -25.52
C VAL A 108 -13.09 16.83 -24.05
N SER A 109 -13.03 15.65 -23.43
CA SER A 109 -12.59 15.53 -22.06
C SER A 109 -11.94 14.19 -21.76
N VAL A 110 -10.88 14.20 -20.98
CA VAL A 110 -10.26 13.03 -20.35
C VAL A 110 -10.31 13.22 -18.85
N PHE A 111 -10.95 12.30 -18.14
CA PHE A 111 -11.05 12.31 -16.68
C PHE A 111 -10.46 11.01 -16.15
N LEU A 112 -9.33 11.09 -15.46
CA LEU A 112 -8.69 9.94 -14.83
C LEU A 112 -9.44 9.50 -13.56
N PRO A 113 -9.36 8.22 -13.17
CA PRO A 113 -9.95 7.77 -11.92
C PRO A 113 -9.31 8.44 -10.72
N ASP A 114 -10.05 8.51 -9.60
CA ASP A 114 -9.48 8.95 -8.33
C ASP A 114 -8.56 7.86 -7.77
N LEU A 115 -7.26 8.06 -7.99
CA LEU A 115 -6.21 7.10 -7.65
C LEU A 115 -6.09 6.85 -6.13
N ASN A 116 -6.75 7.64 -5.28
CA ASN A 116 -6.76 7.45 -3.83
C ASN A 116 -7.73 6.36 -3.37
N THR A 117 -8.66 5.94 -4.23
CA THR A 117 -9.75 5.00 -3.85
C THR A 117 -9.37 3.53 -4.02
N PHE A 118 -8.17 3.25 -4.52
CA PHE A 118 -7.65 1.90 -4.74
C PHE A 118 -7.02 1.32 -3.48
N LYS A 119 -7.17 0.01 -3.28
CA LYS A 119 -6.55 -0.72 -2.14
C LYS A 119 -5.04 -0.88 -2.28
N LYS A 120 -4.52 -0.76 -3.51
CA LYS A 120 -3.10 -0.83 -3.83
C LYS A 120 -2.70 0.49 -4.49
N PRO A 121 -1.48 1.00 -4.27
CA PRO A 121 -0.98 2.11 -5.07
C PRO A 121 -1.11 1.76 -6.55
N VAL A 122 -1.75 2.63 -7.31
CA VAL A 122 -1.76 2.50 -8.76
C VAL A 122 -0.39 2.95 -9.24
N PRO A 123 0.44 2.06 -9.83
CA PRO A 123 1.74 2.48 -10.31
C PRO A 123 1.56 3.43 -11.51
N HIS A 124 2.51 4.36 -11.65
CA HIS A 124 2.46 5.40 -12.68
C HIS A 124 2.49 4.83 -14.11
N ASP A 125 2.96 3.59 -14.27
CA ASP A 125 3.02 2.86 -15.53
C ASP A 125 1.64 2.71 -16.21
N GLY A 126 0.58 2.43 -15.46
CA GLY A 126 -0.77 2.32 -16.03
C GLY A 126 -1.28 3.65 -16.62
N VAL A 127 -0.86 4.79 -16.05
CA VAL A 127 -1.19 6.11 -16.61
C VAL A 127 -0.38 6.34 -17.88
N SER A 128 0.91 6.04 -17.87
CA SER A 128 1.78 6.11 -19.06
C SER A 128 1.24 5.25 -20.19
N GLU A 129 1.01 3.96 -19.94
CA GLU A 129 0.48 3.00 -20.92
C GLU A 129 -0.84 3.48 -21.53
N LEU A 130 -1.73 4.09 -20.72
CA LEU A 130 -2.99 4.65 -21.22
C LEU A 130 -2.75 5.81 -22.19
N PHE A 131 -1.91 6.78 -21.84
CA PHE A 131 -1.64 7.94 -22.67
C PHE A 131 -0.79 7.60 -23.90
N GLU A 132 0.15 6.66 -23.79
CA GLU A 132 0.86 6.09 -24.93
C GLU A 132 -0.10 5.42 -25.90
N TRP A 133 -1.03 4.60 -25.39
CA TRP A 133 -2.04 3.98 -26.21
C TRP A 133 -2.99 5.00 -26.86
N LEU A 134 -3.44 6.03 -26.13
CA LEU A 134 -4.27 7.11 -26.69
C LEU A 134 -3.56 7.84 -27.85
N ARG A 135 -2.24 8.05 -27.71
CA ARG A 135 -1.43 8.70 -28.75
C ARG A 135 -1.23 7.79 -29.96
N ASP A 136 -0.71 6.59 -29.74
CA ASP A 136 -0.17 5.75 -30.79
C ASP A 136 -1.25 4.92 -31.48
N SER A 137 -2.15 4.32 -30.69
CA SER A 137 -3.23 3.47 -31.17
C SER A 137 -4.53 4.26 -31.36
N GLY A 138 -4.86 5.12 -30.40
CA GLY A 138 -6.04 5.98 -30.41
C GLY A 138 -5.94 7.17 -31.36
N LYS A 139 -4.72 7.51 -31.83
CA LYS A 139 -4.41 8.65 -32.71
C LYS A 139 -4.89 10.00 -32.18
N VAL A 140 -5.03 10.12 -30.87
CA VAL A 140 -5.41 11.37 -30.21
C VAL A 140 -4.21 12.31 -30.18
N ARG A 141 -4.40 13.55 -30.61
CA ARG A 141 -3.39 14.62 -30.52
C ARG A 141 -3.78 15.73 -29.58
N ARG A 142 -5.09 16.02 -29.48
CA ARG A 142 -5.61 17.16 -28.74
C ARG A 142 -6.62 16.74 -27.70
N ILE A 143 -6.54 17.34 -26.51
CA ILE A 143 -7.45 17.12 -25.39
C ILE A 143 -7.96 18.49 -24.93
N LYS A 144 -9.24 18.78 -25.14
CA LYS A 144 -9.81 20.06 -24.72
C LYS A 144 -9.82 20.23 -23.19
N SER A 145 -10.08 19.16 -22.44
CA SER A 145 -10.05 19.21 -20.98
C SER A 145 -9.45 17.94 -20.38
N LEU A 146 -8.36 18.07 -19.63
CA LEU A 146 -7.73 16.99 -18.90
C LEU A 146 -7.91 17.20 -17.39
N ASN A 147 -8.44 16.18 -16.71
CA ASN A 147 -8.54 16.13 -15.26
C ASN A 147 -7.76 14.94 -14.70
N ILE A 148 -6.83 15.24 -13.81
CA ILE A 148 -5.94 14.29 -13.14
C ILE A 148 -6.18 14.40 -11.63
N PRO A 149 -6.97 13.50 -11.03
CA PRO A 149 -7.01 13.32 -9.58
C PRO A 149 -5.82 12.44 -9.18
N ASP A 150 -4.75 13.06 -8.67
CA ASP A 150 -3.49 12.39 -8.32
C ASP A 150 -3.63 11.44 -7.11
N ASN A 151 -2.66 10.56 -6.91
CA ASN A 151 -2.57 9.66 -5.75
C ASN A 151 -1.76 10.30 -4.62
N THR A 152 -2.35 10.40 -3.44
CA THR A 152 -1.77 11.05 -2.24
C THR A 152 -0.77 10.19 -1.49
N THR A 153 -0.68 8.89 -1.78
CA THR A 153 0.33 7.97 -1.22
C THR A 153 1.52 7.78 -2.16
N VAL A 154 1.29 7.80 -3.47
CA VAL A 154 2.33 7.69 -4.50
C VAL A 154 2.07 8.76 -5.56
N LEU A 155 2.59 9.96 -5.31
CA LEU A 155 2.35 11.15 -6.15
C LEU A 155 3.04 11.01 -7.50
N MET A 156 2.35 11.38 -8.59
CA MET A 156 3.00 11.52 -9.89
C MET A 156 4.05 12.64 -9.84
N SER A 157 5.26 12.34 -10.30
CA SER A 157 6.30 13.36 -10.42
C SER A 157 5.95 14.35 -11.55
N ASP A 158 6.46 15.57 -11.41
CA ASP A 158 6.28 16.63 -12.42
C ASP A 158 6.87 16.21 -13.77
N GLY A 159 8.07 15.59 -13.75
CA GLY A 159 8.71 15.07 -14.96
C GLY A 159 7.91 13.96 -15.65
N HIS A 160 7.28 13.06 -14.87
CA HIS A 160 6.48 11.97 -15.41
C HIS A 160 5.27 12.47 -16.20
N VAL A 161 4.52 13.42 -15.63
CA VAL A 161 3.37 14.05 -16.33
C VAL A 161 3.82 14.87 -17.52
N SER A 162 4.99 15.52 -17.43
CA SER A 162 5.57 16.25 -18.55
C SER A 162 5.82 15.33 -19.76
N GLU A 163 6.60 14.27 -19.58
CA GLU A 163 7.00 13.32 -20.63
C GLU A 163 5.82 12.51 -21.19
N CYS A 164 4.98 11.95 -20.31
CA CYS A 164 3.92 11.04 -20.74
C CYS A 164 2.71 11.77 -21.32
N ILE A 165 2.49 13.04 -20.94
CA ILE A 165 1.26 13.76 -21.26
C ILE A 165 1.55 15.11 -21.92
N LEU A 166 2.22 16.04 -21.25
CA LEU A 166 2.32 17.44 -21.70
C LEU A 166 3.20 17.64 -22.94
N GLU A 167 4.16 16.74 -23.18
CA GLU A 167 4.99 16.73 -24.41
C GLU A 167 4.28 16.08 -25.59
N ARG A 168 3.32 15.18 -25.30
CA ARG A 168 2.65 14.38 -26.34
C ARG A 168 1.33 15.00 -26.78
N PHE A 169 0.62 15.74 -25.94
CA PHE A 169 -0.73 16.21 -26.23
C PHE A 169 -0.88 17.73 -26.19
N GLU A 170 -1.67 18.26 -27.12
CA GLU A 170 -2.17 19.63 -27.07
C GLU A 170 -3.33 19.72 -26.06
N ILE A 171 -3.12 20.39 -24.93
CA ILE A 171 -4.11 20.47 -23.84
C ILE A 171 -4.58 21.90 -23.66
N GLU A 172 -5.90 22.12 -23.78
CA GLU A 172 -6.49 23.46 -23.60
C GLU A 172 -6.81 23.75 -22.14
N ARG A 173 -7.53 22.86 -21.46
CA ARG A 173 -7.88 22.97 -20.04
C ARG A 173 -7.14 21.91 -19.24
N PHE A 174 -6.28 22.35 -18.32
CA PHE A 174 -5.47 21.48 -17.48
C PHE A 174 -5.87 21.60 -16.01
N VAL A 175 -6.33 20.49 -15.43
CA VAL A 175 -6.66 20.38 -14.01
C VAL A 175 -5.93 19.18 -13.44
N TRP A 176 -4.87 19.43 -12.69
CA TRP A 176 -4.16 18.41 -11.94
C TRP A 176 -4.31 18.69 -10.46
N ARG A 177 -4.96 17.78 -9.73
CA ARG A 177 -5.15 17.86 -8.29
C ARG A 177 -3.86 17.49 -7.54
N LYS A 178 -2.82 18.27 -7.77
CA LYS A 178 -1.53 18.21 -7.10
C LYS A 178 -1.28 19.52 -6.36
N LEU A 179 -0.87 19.40 -5.10
CA LEU A 179 -0.51 20.57 -4.29
C LEU A 179 0.85 21.12 -4.74
N ASP A 180 0.92 22.44 -4.83
CA ASP A 180 2.17 23.20 -5.02
C ASP A 180 2.99 22.79 -6.26
N ILE A 181 2.31 22.52 -7.38
CA ILE A 181 2.93 22.16 -8.65
C ILE A 181 3.96 23.21 -9.14
N ASN A 182 5.08 22.74 -9.69
CA ASN A 182 6.01 23.59 -10.41
C ASN A 182 5.46 23.90 -11.83
N LEU A 183 5.30 25.18 -12.18
CA LEU A 183 4.76 25.59 -13.48
C LEU A 183 5.76 25.40 -14.64
N ASP A 184 7.04 25.17 -14.35
CA ASP A 184 8.07 24.93 -15.37
C ASP A 184 7.68 23.79 -16.32
N ILE A 185 6.92 22.79 -15.86
CA ILE A 185 6.48 21.69 -16.73
C ILE A 185 5.47 22.14 -17.80
N LEU A 186 4.66 23.17 -17.50
CA LEU A 186 3.72 23.76 -18.45
C LEU A 186 4.43 24.74 -19.38
N ILE A 187 5.42 25.46 -18.84
CA ILE A 187 6.19 26.48 -19.57
C ILE A 187 7.19 25.84 -20.54
N SER A 188 7.77 24.71 -20.14
CA SER A 188 8.72 23.94 -20.96
C SER A 188 8.03 23.05 -21.99
N SER A 189 6.71 22.83 -21.88
CA SER A 189 5.95 22.04 -22.84
C SER A 189 6.04 22.65 -24.25
N PRO A 190 6.21 21.83 -25.31
CA PRO A 190 6.17 22.29 -26.69
C PRO A 190 4.81 22.92 -27.07
N HIS A 191 3.76 22.62 -26.29
CA HIS A 191 2.39 23.07 -26.52
C HIS A 191 1.95 24.20 -25.56
N LYS A 192 2.90 24.93 -24.93
CA LYS A 192 2.60 25.97 -23.92
C LYS A 192 1.62 27.07 -24.35
N SER A 193 1.52 27.35 -25.65
CA SER A 193 0.58 28.34 -26.21
C SER A 193 -0.86 27.83 -26.31
N VAL A 194 -1.10 26.53 -26.12
CA VAL A 194 -2.42 25.90 -26.24
C VAL A 194 -3.19 25.97 -24.92
N PHE A 195 -2.51 26.02 -23.77
CA PHE A 195 -3.18 26.14 -22.48
C PHE A 195 -4.01 27.41 -22.40
N THR A 196 -5.33 27.26 -22.35
CA THR A 196 -6.31 28.34 -22.22
C THR A 196 -6.90 28.41 -20.81
N GLU A 197 -7.02 27.29 -20.11
CA GLU A 197 -7.52 27.25 -18.74
C GLU A 197 -6.66 26.37 -17.83
N ILE A 198 -6.29 26.89 -16.65
CA ILE A 198 -5.59 26.11 -15.62
C ILE A 198 -6.26 26.24 -14.25
N THR A 199 -6.29 25.12 -13.52
CA THR A 199 -6.68 25.10 -12.10
C THR A 199 -5.51 24.60 -11.27
N LEU A 200 -5.07 25.42 -10.31
CA LEU A 200 -3.91 25.17 -9.44
C LEU A 200 -4.33 25.08 -7.98
N TYR A 201 -3.65 24.23 -7.21
CA TYR A 201 -3.92 23.99 -5.80
C TYR A 201 -2.67 24.26 -4.97
N SER A 202 -2.74 25.16 -3.98
CA SER A 202 -1.58 25.49 -3.13
C SER A 202 -1.83 25.18 -1.67
N THR A 203 -0.78 24.75 -0.96
CA THR A 203 -0.78 24.62 0.50
C THR A 203 -0.71 25.97 1.23
N GLY A 204 -0.45 27.06 0.51
CA GLY A 204 -0.02 28.33 1.08
C GLY A 204 1.50 28.50 1.14
N ASN A 205 2.28 27.65 0.45
CA ASN A 205 3.73 27.78 0.33
C ASN A 205 4.12 29.06 -0.44
N PHE A 206 4.83 29.96 0.25
CA PHE A 206 5.15 31.29 -0.29
C PHE A 206 6.10 31.25 -1.48
N SER A 207 7.04 30.32 -1.53
CA SER A 207 7.98 30.20 -2.66
C SER A 207 7.25 29.84 -3.94
N VAL A 208 6.25 28.95 -3.82
CA VAL A 208 5.41 28.50 -4.93
C VAL A 208 4.50 29.62 -5.40
N LEU A 209 3.81 30.28 -4.46
CA LEU A 209 2.94 31.43 -4.79
C LEU A 209 3.74 32.59 -5.40
N TYR A 210 4.98 32.81 -4.93
CA TYR A 210 5.89 33.80 -5.51
C TYR A 210 6.24 33.45 -6.96
N HIS A 211 6.63 32.21 -7.23
CA HIS A 211 6.91 31.75 -8.59
C HIS A 211 5.66 31.87 -9.49
N TRP A 212 4.49 31.43 -9.02
CA TRP A 212 3.24 31.55 -9.77
C TRP A 212 2.86 33.01 -10.08
N ALA A 213 3.11 33.92 -9.14
CA ALA A 213 2.88 35.36 -9.28
C ALA A 213 3.96 36.09 -10.09
N SER A 214 4.95 35.38 -10.65
CA SER A 214 6.05 35.97 -11.41
C SER A 214 5.79 35.99 -12.92
N LYS A 215 6.58 36.79 -13.65
CA LYS A 215 6.60 36.76 -15.12
C LYS A 215 7.05 35.40 -15.67
N ASP A 216 7.93 34.73 -14.93
CA ASP A 216 8.46 33.41 -15.26
C ASP A 216 7.51 32.27 -14.84
N GLY A 217 6.38 32.57 -14.19
CA GLY A 217 5.35 31.60 -13.83
C GLY A 217 4.16 31.65 -14.80
N ILE A 218 2.97 31.97 -14.27
CA ILE A 218 1.74 32.14 -15.06
C ILE A 218 1.94 33.16 -16.19
N GLY A 219 2.77 34.17 -15.93
CA GLY A 219 3.29 35.15 -16.89
C GLY A 219 3.66 34.55 -18.25
N SER A 220 4.32 33.40 -18.24
CA SER A 220 4.96 32.79 -19.42
C SER A 220 4.05 31.90 -20.27
N LEU A 221 2.75 31.79 -19.97
CA LEU A 221 1.79 30.96 -20.71
C LEU A 221 0.89 31.78 -21.67
N PRO A 222 1.28 32.02 -22.94
CA PRO A 222 0.69 33.08 -23.76
C PRO A 222 -0.77 32.85 -24.16
N GLY A 223 -1.21 31.59 -24.23
CA GLY A 223 -2.59 31.22 -24.59
C GLY A 223 -3.61 31.35 -23.46
N LEU A 224 -3.15 31.61 -22.24
CA LEU A 224 -3.94 31.44 -21.03
C LEU A 224 -4.99 32.55 -20.86
N ARG A 225 -6.25 32.13 -20.70
CA ARG A 225 -7.44 32.99 -20.58
C ARG A 225 -8.15 32.85 -19.24
N SER A 226 -8.11 31.66 -18.65
CA SER A 226 -8.77 31.37 -17.38
C SER A 226 -7.79 30.79 -16.37
N VAL A 227 -7.73 31.39 -15.18
CA VAL A 227 -6.87 30.90 -14.09
C VAL A 227 -7.70 30.75 -12.83
N THR A 228 -7.74 29.55 -12.27
CA THR A 228 -8.31 29.30 -10.93
C THR A 228 -7.20 28.84 -10.00
N ILE A 229 -7.03 29.55 -8.88
CA ILE A 229 -6.07 29.20 -7.83
C ILE A 229 -6.87 28.94 -6.55
N GLU A 230 -6.75 27.71 -6.05
CA GLU A 230 -7.34 27.29 -4.80
C GLU A 230 -6.22 27.18 -3.76
N ILE A 231 -6.11 28.17 -2.86
CA ILE A 231 -5.20 28.12 -1.72
C ILE A 231 -5.93 27.43 -0.58
N MET A 232 -5.36 26.31 -0.14
CA MET A 232 -5.99 25.39 0.81
C MET A 232 -5.86 25.92 2.24
N ALA A 233 -6.97 25.87 2.98
CA ALA A 233 -6.96 26.04 4.43
C ALA A 233 -6.52 24.73 5.10
N LEU A 234 -5.24 24.35 4.96
CA LEU A 234 -4.71 23.14 5.57
C LEU A 234 -4.74 23.25 7.10
N ASN A 235 -5.02 22.13 7.76
CA ASN A 235 -5.54 22.05 9.12
C ASN A 235 -4.59 22.66 10.17
N THR A 236 -4.75 23.95 10.47
CA THR A 236 -3.98 24.63 11.51
C THR A 236 -4.47 24.34 12.93
N LYS A 237 -5.40 23.38 13.12
CA LYS A 237 -6.06 23.13 14.43
C LYS A 237 -5.11 22.79 15.57
N ASN A 238 -3.94 22.23 15.27
CA ASN A 238 -2.89 21.91 16.27
C ASN A 238 -1.89 23.05 16.48
N GLN A 239 -2.03 24.19 15.79
CA GLN A 239 -1.14 25.35 15.89
C GLN A 239 -1.74 26.44 16.77
N SER A 240 -0.87 27.23 17.43
CA SER A 240 -1.30 28.35 18.26
C SER A 240 -2.10 29.40 17.47
N GLN A 241 -3.05 30.08 18.11
CA GLN A 241 -3.87 31.12 17.47
C GLN A 241 -3.04 32.21 16.78
N LYS A 242 -1.88 32.59 17.36
CA LYS A 242 -0.95 33.56 16.76
C LYS A 242 -0.33 33.05 15.45
N ALA A 243 0.01 31.76 15.37
CA ALA A 243 0.55 31.16 14.15
C ALA A 243 -0.50 31.09 13.05
N GLN A 244 -1.74 30.75 13.40
CA GLN A 244 -2.87 30.72 12.47
C GLN A 244 -3.16 32.10 11.89
N GLU A 245 -3.16 33.13 12.73
CA GLU A 245 -3.39 34.52 12.32
C GLU A 245 -2.27 35.01 11.39
N ARG A 246 -1.01 34.75 11.75
CA ARG A 246 0.14 35.12 10.90
C ARG A 246 0.11 34.40 9.54
N HIS A 247 -0.27 33.13 9.51
CA HIS A 247 -0.41 32.39 8.26
C HIS A 247 -1.50 33.00 7.36
N ARG A 248 -2.69 33.29 7.92
CA ARG A 248 -3.78 33.95 7.19
C ARG A 248 -3.34 35.30 6.62
N GLN A 249 -2.75 36.16 7.44
CA GLN A 249 -2.24 37.46 7.00
C GLN A 249 -1.23 37.33 5.85
N THR A 250 -0.38 36.31 5.88
CA THR A 250 0.62 36.10 4.82
C THR A 250 -0.01 35.55 3.54
N VAL A 251 -0.96 34.63 3.65
CA VAL A 251 -1.76 34.14 2.51
C VAL A 251 -2.52 35.29 1.85
N ASP A 252 -3.11 36.21 2.63
CA ASP A 252 -3.80 37.40 2.11
C ASP A 252 -2.87 38.37 1.37
N VAL A 253 -1.61 38.49 1.81
CA VAL A 253 -0.60 39.28 1.08
C VAL A 253 -0.32 38.67 -0.30
N TYR A 254 -0.11 37.36 -0.37
CA TYR A 254 0.16 36.69 -1.65
C TYR A 254 -1.06 36.62 -2.56
N ARG A 255 -2.26 36.49 -2.00
CA ARG A 255 -3.52 36.61 -2.75
C ARG A 255 -3.56 37.94 -3.50
N ARG A 256 -3.34 39.06 -2.81
CA ARG A 256 -3.33 40.40 -3.43
C ARG A 256 -2.31 40.51 -4.55
N ARG A 257 -1.08 40.01 -4.33
CA ARG A 257 -0.02 40.00 -5.36
C ARG A 257 -0.42 39.19 -6.61
N LEU A 258 -1.03 38.03 -6.42
CA LEU A 258 -1.54 37.21 -7.54
C LEU A 258 -2.64 37.94 -8.29
N GLU A 259 -3.60 38.56 -7.58
CA GLU A 259 -4.68 39.33 -8.19
C GLU A 259 -4.15 40.53 -8.98
N GLU A 260 -3.19 41.27 -8.43
CA GLU A 260 -2.52 42.40 -9.10
C GLU A 260 -1.82 41.94 -10.40
N MET A 261 -1.05 40.85 -10.35
CA MET A 261 -0.38 40.30 -11.53
C MET A 261 -1.39 39.84 -12.61
N LEU A 262 -2.46 39.16 -12.21
CA LEU A 262 -3.49 38.66 -13.13
C LEU A 262 -4.30 39.81 -13.75
N MET A 263 -4.56 40.88 -12.99
CA MET A 263 -5.19 42.11 -13.50
C MET A 263 -4.28 42.84 -14.48
N GLU A 264 -2.99 42.93 -14.20
CA GLU A 264 -2.03 43.57 -15.10
C GLU A 264 -1.94 42.80 -16.43
N ARG A 265 -1.87 41.46 -16.37
CA ARG A 265 -1.91 40.61 -17.56
C ARG A 265 -3.19 40.83 -18.38
N LYS A 266 -4.33 40.97 -17.70
CA LYS A 266 -5.60 41.27 -18.36
C LYS A 266 -5.52 42.61 -19.11
N ARG A 267 -4.99 43.65 -18.47
CA ARG A 267 -4.81 44.98 -19.07
C ARG A 267 -3.88 44.93 -20.28
N GLU A 268 -2.71 44.28 -20.17
CA GLU A 268 -1.75 44.11 -21.27
C GLU A 268 -2.41 43.43 -22.48
N LYS A 269 -3.21 42.38 -22.26
CA LYS A 269 -3.92 41.66 -23.33
C LYS A 269 -5.05 42.47 -23.95
N GLU A 270 -5.79 43.26 -23.18
CA GLU A 270 -6.83 44.17 -23.68
C GLU A 270 -6.22 45.29 -24.54
N GLU A 271 -5.05 45.81 -24.17
CA GLU A 271 -4.30 46.81 -24.94
C GLU A 271 -3.73 46.26 -26.25
N GLU A 272 -3.20 45.03 -26.24
CA GLU A 272 -2.79 44.32 -27.46
C GLU A 272 -3.95 44.12 -28.44
N GLN A 273 -5.16 43.80 -27.93
CA GLN A 273 -6.36 43.63 -28.75
C GLN A 273 -6.89 44.91 -29.36
N GLY A 274 -6.84 46.02 -28.63
CA GLY A 274 -7.23 47.34 -29.16
C GLY A 274 -6.46 47.74 -30.42
N ARG A 275 -5.29 47.15 -30.66
CA ARG A 275 -4.45 47.36 -31.85
C ARG A 275 -4.69 46.33 -32.98
N ALA A 276 -5.29 45.17 -32.69
CA ALA A 276 -5.31 44.02 -33.60
C ALA A 276 -6.63 43.75 -34.34
N GLY A 277 -7.71 44.49 -34.05
CA GLY A 277 -8.97 44.38 -34.79
C GLY A 277 -9.72 43.06 -34.56
N ASP A 278 -10.61 43.07 -33.56
CA ASP A 278 -11.72 42.14 -33.33
C ASP A 278 -11.41 40.63 -33.23
N THR A 279 -10.94 40.19 -32.05
CA THR A 279 -11.33 38.90 -31.44
C THR A 279 -11.51 39.09 -29.94
N LYS A 280 -12.69 38.76 -29.42
CA LYS A 280 -13.09 38.96 -28.02
C LYS A 280 -12.33 38.02 -27.08
N PHE A 281 -11.14 38.42 -26.59
CA PHE A 281 -10.43 37.69 -25.55
C PHE A 281 -11.09 37.98 -24.20
N ASN A 282 -11.70 36.98 -23.59
CA ASN A 282 -12.27 37.10 -22.26
C ASN A 282 -11.30 36.49 -21.25
N PHE A 283 -10.56 37.34 -20.53
CA PHE A 283 -9.70 36.89 -19.44
C PHE A 283 -10.50 36.83 -18.13
N SER A 284 -10.50 35.67 -17.48
CA SER A 284 -11.11 35.48 -16.17
C SER A 284 -10.13 34.86 -15.20
N TYR A 285 -10.14 35.32 -13.95
CA TYR A 285 -9.36 34.70 -12.91
C TYR A 285 -10.12 34.59 -11.60
N LYS A 286 -9.71 33.65 -10.76
CA LYS A 286 -10.30 33.41 -9.44
C LYS A 286 -9.22 32.92 -8.48
N VAL A 287 -9.09 33.58 -7.32
CA VAL A 287 -8.19 33.15 -6.24
C VAL A 287 -9.01 32.96 -4.96
N ASN A 288 -9.10 31.72 -4.47
CA ASN A 288 -9.80 31.39 -3.23
C ASN A 288 -8.79 31.04 -2.15
N THR A 289 -8.99 31.52 -0.92
CA THR A 289 -8.13 31.19 0.24
C THR A 289 -8.75 30.25 1.25
N ASP A 290 -10.04 30.00 1.13
CA ASP A 290 -10.77 29.02 1.92
C ASP A 290 -11.09 27.78 1.08
N GLY A 291 -10.14 27.42 0.20
CA GLY A 291 -10.25 26.24 -0.64
C GLY A 291 -10.41 25.00 0.25
N LYS A 292 -11.46 24.22 0.00
CA LYS A 292 -11.66 22.94 0.68
C LYS A 292 -10.83 21.87 -0.01
N TRP A 293 -9.92 21.25 0.72
CA TRP A 293 -9.26 20.02 0.29
C TRP A 293 -10.11 18.84 0.72
N ASP A 294 -10.88 18.28 -0.22
CA ASP A 294 -11.74 17.11 -0.05
C ASP A 294 -11.04 15.78 -0.39
N PHE A 295 -9.73 15.86 -0.67
CA PHE A 295 -8.84 14.73 -0.91
C PHE A 295 -8.03 14.39 0.36
N PRO A 296 -7.47 13.18 0.48
CA PRO A 296 -6.48 12.94 1.52
C PRO A 296 -5.34 13.96 1.38
N THR A 297 -4.86 14.53 2.47
CA THR A 297 -3.68 15.40 2.39
C THR A 297 -2.50 14.51 2.05
N PRO A 298 -1.61 14.91 1.11
CA PRO A 298 -0.37 14.18 0.91
C PRO A 298 0.32 14.02 2.25
N LEU A 299 0.70 12.79 2.59
CA LEU A 299 1.61 12.56 3.70
C LEU A 299 2.93 13.15 3.25
N TYR A 300 3.15 14.45 3.52
CA TYR A 300 4.49 15.00 3.59
C TYR A 300 5.15 14.35 4.78
N VAL A 301 5.63 13.12 4.57
CA VAL A 301 6.76 12.62 5.35
C VAL A 301 7.87 13.56 4.93
N THR A 302 8.24 14.50 5.81
CA THR A 302 9.51 15.20 5.67
C THR A 302 10.57 14.12 5.78
N HIS A 303 10.90 13.50 4.65
CA HIS A 303 12.09 12.70 4.51
C HIS A 303 13.25 13.67 4.68
N GLN A 304 13.71 13.83 5.93
CA GLN A 304 15.09 14.19 6.14
C GLN A 304 15.92 13.11 5.43
N PRO A 305 16.99 13.46 4.71
CA PRO A 305 17.83 12.51 3.97
C PRO A 305 18.66 11.56 4.88
N ASP A 306 18.15 11.24 6.07
CA ASP A 306 18.75 10.33 7.04
C ASP A 306 18.05 8.94 7.03
N GLU A 307 17.08 8.73 6.14
CA GLU A 307 16.33 7.47 6.08
C GLU A 307 17.16 6.34 5.45
N ILE A 308 17.76 5.56 6.34
CA ILE A 308 18.48 4.32 6.06
C ILE A 308 17.54 3.35 5.34
N GLU A 309 17.92 2.90 4.14
CA GLU A 309 17.31 1.73 3.50
C GLU A 309 17.41 0.52 4.46
N GLN A 310 16.30 0.11 5.08
CA GLN A 310 16.19 -1.14 5.84
C GLN A 310 16.24 -2.39 4.94
N LEU A 311 16.50 -2.21 3.64
CA LEU A 311 16.69 -3.26 2.62
C LEU A 311 17.88 -4.21 2.89
N GLU A 312 18.70 -3.94 3.90
CA GLU A 312 19.78 -4.84 4.29
C GLU A 312 19.37 -5.97 5.26
N LEU A 313 18.15 -6.03 5.82
CA LEU A 313 17.84 -7.04 6.85
C LEU A 313 18.08 -8.48 6.35
N ILE A 314 17.58 -8.81 5.16
CA ILE A 314 17.80 -10.15 4.58
C ILE A 314 19.28 -10.36 4.23
N GLN A 315 19.98 -9.34 3.73
CA GLN A 315 21.41 -9.42 3.40
C GLN A 315 22.29 -9.61 4.65
N LYS A 316 21.93 -8.98 5.78
CA LYS A 316 22.58 -9.17 7.08
C LYS A 316 22.40 -10.61 7.58
N LEU A 317 21.22 -11.19 7.37
CA LEU A 317 20.96 -12.60 7.69
C LEU A 317 21.76 -13.58 6.81
N GLN A 318 22.06 -13.21 5.56
CA GLN A 318 22.91 -14.04 4.67
C GLN A 318 24.30 -14.30 5.25
N ALA A 319 24.86 -13.36 6.01
CA ALA A 319 26.14 -13.56 6.69
C ALA A 319 26.09 -14.75 7.67
N CYS A 320 25.02 -14.84 8.45
CA CYS A 320 24.78 -15.95 9.38
C CYS A 320 24.55 -17.27 8.63
N HIS A 321 23.74 -17.25 7.57
CA HIS A 321 23.50 -18.43 6.75
C HIS A 321 24.80 -18.94 6.13
N HIS A 322 25.61 -18.06 5.56
CA HIS A 322 26.90 -18.40 4.97
C HIS A 322 27.85 -19.00 6.01
N PHE A 323 27.90 -18.42 7.21
CA PHE A 323 28.73 -18.94 8.29
C PHE A 323 28.29 -20.35 8.71
N LEU A 324 27.01 -20.54 9.03
CA LEU A 324 26.45 -21.83 9.45
C LEU A 324 26.58 -22.91 8.35
N MET A 325 26.40 -22.54 7.08
CA MET A 325 26.60 -23.45 5.94
C MET A 325 28.06 -23.82 5.76
N ASN A 326 29.00 -22.87 5.79
CA ASN A 326 30.43 -23.16 5.61
C ASN A 326 31.05 -23.89 6.82
N MET A 327 30.50 -23.72 8.02
CA MET A 327 30.90 -24.53 9.18
C MET A 327 30.63 -26.02 8.94
N LYS A 328 29.57 -26.36 8.20
CA LYS A 328 29.24 -27.74 7.81
C LYS A 328 30.34 -28.38 6.96
N ASP A 329 31.07 -27.59 6.19
CA ASP A 329 32.21 -28.03 5.36
C ASP A 329 33.54 -28.12 6.14
N LYS A 330 33.48 -28.13 7.48
CA LYS A 330 34.61 -28.29 8.42
C LYS A 330 35.73 -27.25 8.32
N LYS A 331 35.47 -26.08 7.73
CA LYS A 331 36.45 -24.97 7.62
C LYS A 331 36.39 -23.95 8.75
N GLY A 332 35.45 -24.09 9.69
CA GLY A 332 35.27 -23.22 10.86
C GLY A 332 36.00 -23.70 12.12
N ASP A 333 35.87 -22.96 13.23
CA ASP A 333 36.40 -23.39 14.53
C ASP A 333 35.75 -24.73 14.96
N PRO A 334 36.55 -25.77 15.28
CA PRO A 334 36.04 -27.09 15.70
C PRO A 334 35.02 -27.04 16.83
N ARG A 335 35.11 -26.05 17.74
CA ARG A 335 34.18 -25.88 18.86
C ARG A 335 32.78 -25.51 18.38
N HIS A 336 32.65 -24.52 17.49
CA HIS A 336 31.37 -24.08 16.96
C HIS A 336 30.74 -25.16 16.07
N ILE A 337 31.57 -25.88 15.29
CA ILE A 337 31.13 -27.03 14.49
C ILE A 337 30.53 -28.09 15.42
N ARG A 338 31.25 -28.49 16.48
CA ARG A 338 30.76 -29.47 17.45
C ARG A 338 29.45 -29.02 18.11
N ASN A 339 29.36 -27.75 18.52
CA ASN A 339 28.15 -27.25 19.16
C ASN A 339 26.98 -27.23 18.19
N PHE A 340 27.18 -26.80 16.94
CA PHE A 340 26.13 -26.83 15.92
C PHE A 340 25.72 -28.26 15.52
N ASP A 341 26.67 -29.19 15.39
CA ASP A 341 26.37 -30.59 15.08
C ASP A 341 25.61 -31.28 16.23
N LYS A 342 25.95 -31.00 17.50
CA LYS A 342 25.14 -31.46 18.66
C LYS A 342 23.68 -30.99 18.58
N LEU A 343 23.43 -29.79 18.04
CA LEU A 343 22.08 -29.28 17.82
C LEU A 343 21.38 -29.93 16.62
N ARG A 344 22.08 -30.72 15.80
CA ARG A 344 21.52 -31.34 14.59
C ARG A 344 21.59 -32.86 14.61
N GLU A 345 22.21 -33.46 15.62
CA GLU A 345 22.42 -34.91 15.68
C GLU A 345 21.09 -35.65 15.49
N TRP A 346 21.08 -36.46 14.43
CA TRP A 346 19.94 -37.22 13.92
C TRP A 346 19.86 -38.64 14.50
N ASP A 347 20.77 -39.01 15.41
CA ASP A 347 20.84 -40.33 16.06
C ASP A 347 19.79 -40.47 17.18
N MET A 348 18.56 -40.05 16.88
CA MET A 348 17.42 -40.10 17.78
C MET A 348 16.56 -41.33 17.45
N LYS A 349 16.10 -42.03 18.48
CA LYS A 349 15.13 -43.11 18.29
C LYS A 349 13.74 -42.51 18.03
N GLU A 350 12.94 -43.20 17.22
CA GLU A 350 11.56 -42.82 16.94
C GLU A 350 10.78 -42.61 18.26
N GLY A 351 10.31 -41.38 18.50
CA GLY A 351 9.61 -40.99 19.73
C GLY A 351 10.40 -40.11 20.71
N GLU A 352 11.70 -39.89 20.49
CA GLU A 352 12.48 -38.90 21.26
C GLU A 352 12.29 -37.48 20.70
N ASP A 353 12.14 -36.50 21.61
CA ASP A 353 11.93 -35.10 21.25
C ASP A 353 13.26 -34.42 20.86
N ASN A 354 13.33 -33.78 19.67
CA ASN A 354 14.45 -32.96 19.21
C ASN A 354 14.56 -31.66 20.04
N SER A 355 14.76 -31.80 21.35
CA SER A 355 14.68 -30.75 22.37
C SER A 355 15.73 -29.65 22.20
N HIS A 356 16.79 -29.93 21.45
CA HIS A 356 17.94 -29.05 21.25
C HIS A 356 17.74 -28.06 20.07
N LEU A 357 16.90 -28.34 19.08
CA LEU A 357 16.59 -27.40 17.99
C LEU A 357 15.55 -26.36 18.42
N ILE A 358 15.63 -25.14 17.88
CA ILE A 358 14.66 -24.10 18.17
C ILE A 358 13.31 -24.44 17.52
N LYS A 359 12.27 -24.57 18.33
CA LYS A 359 10.92 -24.92 17.92
C LYS A 359 10.06 -23.66 17.80
N VAL A 360 9.40 -23.48 16.66
CA VAL A 360 8.55 -22.32 16.39
C VAL A 360 7.15 -22.78 16.01
N ALA A 361 6.16 -22.43 16.83
CA ALA A 361 4.75 -22.62 16.49
C ALA A 361 4.23 -21.48 15.62
N ILE A 362 3.56 -21.84 14.53
CA ILE A 362 2.84 -20.91 13.66
C ILE A 362 1.35 -21.14 13.86
N ILE A 363 0.68 -20.21 14.53
CA ILE A 363 -0.77 -20.26 14.79
C ILE A 363 -1.48 -19.39 13.74
N ASP A 364 -1.97 -20.02 12.68
CA ASP A 364 -2.53 -19.33 11.51
C ASP A 364 -3.61 -20.19 10.81
N ASN A 365 -3.89 -19.97 9.53
CA ASN A 365 -4.85 -20.73 8.74
C ASN A 365 -4.31 -22.07 8.18
N GLY A 366 -3.15 -22.52 8.67
CA GLY A 366 -2.43 -23.72 8.25
C GLY A 366 -1.29 -23.44 7.27
N ALA A 367 -0.62 -24.48 6.77
CA ALA A 367 0.49 -24.34 5.82
C ALA A 367 0.54 -25.48 4.81
N LYS A 368 0.64 -25.16 3.51
CA LYS A 368 0.70 -26.18 2.45
C LYS A 368 2.05 -26.90 2.47
N PHE A 369 2.03 -28.20 2.75
CA PHE A 369 3.21 -29.06 2.73
C PHE A 369 3.88 -29.05 1.33
N ARG A 370 5.09 -28.49 1.22
CA ARG A 370 5.88 -28.32 -0.02
C ARG A 370 7.36 -28.50 0.24
N GLN A 371 8.13 -28.86 -0.79
CA GLN A 371 9.56 -29.16 -0.69
C GLN A 371 10.39 -28.08 0.06
N ARG A 372 10.16 -26.78 -0.18
CA ARG A 372 10.98 -25.72 0.43
C ARG A 372 10.80 -25.52 1.95
N ILE A 373 9.61 -25.83 2.50
CA ILE A 373 9.33 -25.68 3.94
C ILE A 373 9.18 -27.04 4.64
N ARG A 374 9.10 -28.13 3.86
CA ARG A 374 8.90 -29.50 4.36
C ARG A 374 9.95 -29.88 5.38
N ASP A 375 11.21 -29.57 5.11
CA ASP A 375 12.32 -30.02 5.96
C ASP A 375 12.35 -29.31 7.32
N CYS A 376 11.65 -28.18 7.44
CA CYS A 376 11.49 -27.46 8.70
C CYS A 376 10.24 -27.92 9.47
N ILE A 377 9.20 -28.44 8.80
CA ILE A 377 7.94 -28.81 9.47
C ILE A 377 8.11 -30.14 10.22
N GLU A 378 7.95 -30.08 11.54
CA GLU A 378 8.05 -31.23 12.44
C GLU A 378 6.66 -31.84 12.68
N ARG A 379 5.69 -31.01 13.09
CA ARG A 379 4.32 -31.44 13.38
C ARG A 379 3.31 -30.39 12.96
N GLY A 380 2.06 -30.81 12.80
CA GLY A 380 0.95 -29.87 12.70
C GLY A 380 -0.35 -30.44 13.26
N ILE A 381 -1.24 -29.54 13.64
CA ILE A 381 -2.57 -29.83 14.17
C ILE A 381 -3.58 -28.84 13.59
N SER A 382 -4.85 -29.24 13.57
CA SER A 382 -5.94 -28.37 13.12
C SER A 382 -7.11 -28.47 14.09
N TYR A 383 -7.72 -27.32 14.38
CA TYR A 383 -8.94 -27.20 15.17
C TYR A 383 -10.15 -26.83 14.30
N VAL A 384 -9.93 -26.58 13.01
CA VAL A 384 -10.95 -26.10 12.08
C VAL A 384 -11.81 -27.23 11.54
N LYS A 385 -13.15 -27.08 11.61
CA LYS A 385 -14.13 -28.05 11.09
C LYS A 385 -14.65 -27.70 9.68
N ALA A 386 -15.13 -28.72 8.95
CA ALA A 386 -15.77 -28.57 7.64
C ALA A 386 -17.20 -27.98 7.73
N ASP A 387 -17.66 -27.23 6.72
CA ASP A 387 -18.99 -26.58 6.72
C ASP A 387 -20.16 -27.51 6.40
N THR A 388 -19.92 -28.65 5.74
CA THR A 388 -20.97 -29.50 5.19
C THR A 388 -21.30 -30.67 6.10
N GLY A 389 -22.57 -30.81 6.51
CA GLY A 389 -23.33 -32.04 6.86
C GLY A 389 -22.77 -33.06 7.88
N SER A 390 -21.48 -33.33 7.86
CA SER A 390 -20.72 -34.10 8.84
C SER A 390 -20.13 -33.12 9.87
N ALA A 391 -20.91 -32.81 10.91
CA ALA A 391 -20.64 -31.74 11.88
C ALA A 391 -19.31 -31.84 12.67
N ASP A 392 -18.51 -32.88 12.49
CA ASP A 392 -17.28 -33.13 13.25
C ASP A 392 -16.03 -33.45 12.42
N ARG A 393 -16.05 -33.27 11.10
CA ARG A 393 -14.83 -33.49 10.31
C ARG A 393 -13.84 -32.34 10.48
N ILE A 394 -12.73 -32.60 11.17
CA ILE A 394 -11.57 -31.69 11.27
C ILE A 394 -10.89 -31.63 9.89
N LEU A 395 -10.70 -30.41 9.37
CA LEU A 395 -9.95 -30.15 8.16
C LEU A 395 -8.45 -30.29 8.46
N PRO A 396 -7.65 -30.94 7.61
CA PRO A 396 -6.23 -31.12 7.88
C PRO A 396 -5.47 -29.78 7.82
N TRP A 397 -4.42 -29.65 8.63
CA TRP A 397 -3.63 -28.41 8.74
C TRP A 397 -2.87 -28.06 7.46
N TRP A 398 -2.60 -29.05 6.60
CA TRP A 398 -1.85 -28.88 5.35
C TRP A 398 -2.72 -28.54 4.13
N MET A 399 -4.04 -28.68 4.21
CA MET A 399 -4.95 -28.36 3.10
C MET A 399 -5.54 -26.96 3.27
N VAL A 400 -4.77 -25.95 2.87
CA VAL A 400 -5.14 -24.54 3.01
C VAL A 400 -5.78 -23.96 1.74
N SER A 401 -6.76 -23.09 1.94
CA SER A 401 -7.43 -22.29 0.89
C SER A 401 -6.86 -20.88 0.75
N ASP A 402 -6.25 -20.36 1.81
CA ASP A 402 -5.65 -19.03 1.88
C ASP A 402 -4.12 -19.19 2.03
N PRO A 403 -3.31 -18.47 1.23
CA PRO A 403 -1.85 -18.58 1.26
C PRO A 403 -1.18 -18.11 2.55
N HIS A 404 -1.87 -17.37 3.43
CA HIS A 404 -1.26 -16.62 4.53
C HIS A 404 -0.33 -17.43 5.43
N GLY A 405 -0.82 -18.48 6.09
CA GLY A 405 0.00 -19.28 6.99
C GLY A 405 1.14 -20.00 6.27
N THR A 406 0.97 -20.31 4.96
CA THR A 406 2.08 -20.82 4.13
C THR A 406 3.15 -19.76 3.92
N GLN A 407 2.76 -18.49 3.69
CA GLN A 407 3.68 -17.36 3.56
C GLN A 407 4.42 -17.10 4.89
N MET A 408 3.72 -17.11 6.02
CA MET A 408 4.33 -16.92 7.34
C MET A 408 5.35 -18.02 7.66
N THR A 409 4.96 -19.28 7.41
CA THR A 409 5.84 -20.45 7.56
C THR A 409 7.07 -20.34 6.65
N SER A 410 6.89 -19.85 5.42
CA SER A 410 7.97 -19.60 4.48
C SER A 410 8.95 -18.53 4.95
N LEU A 411 8.46 -17.46 5.59
CA LEU A 411 9.32 -16.37 6.07
C LEU A 411 10.15 -16.82 7.26
N VAL A 412 9.54 -17.51 8.23
CA VAL A 412 10.26 -18.05 9.40
C VAL A 412 11.35 -19.03 8.97
N SER A 413 11.03 -19.98 8.07
CA SER A 413 12.02 -20.93 7.53
C SER A 413 13.09 -20.28 6.66
N ALA A 414 12.77 -19.21 5.93
CA ALA A 414 13.77 -18.47 5.18
C ALA A 414 14.78 -17.77 6.10
N VAL A 415 14.33 -17.24 7.25
CA VAL A 415 15.23 -16.62 8.23
C VAL A 415 16.04 -17.66 9.00
N ASN A 416 15.42 -18.75 9.47
CA ASN A 416 16.12 -19.84 10.13
C ASN A 416 15.78 -21.21 9.49
N PRO A 417 16.56 -21.67 8.50
CA PRO A 417 16.34 -22.97 7.86
C PRO A 417 16.55 -24.18 8.77
N TRP A 418 17.12 -23.99 9.96
CA TRP A 418 17.42 -25.06 10.93
C TRP A 418 16.39 -25.15 12.06
N CYS A 419 15.34 -24.33 12.05
CA CYS A 419 14.26 -24.43 13.04
C CYS A 419 13.33 -25.62 12.79
N ARG A 420 12.54 -25.98 13.82
CA ARG A 420 11.43 -26.93 13.72
C ARG A 420 10.10 -26.22 13.83
N LEU A 421 9.28 -26.32 12.79
CA LEU A 421 8.01 -25.62 12.66
C LEU A 421 6.86 -26.51 13.12
N TYR A 422 6.02 -25.95 13.97
CA TYR A 422 4.82 -26.57 14.52
C TYR A 422 3.59 -25.81 14.01
N ILE A 423 2.85 -26.39 13.08
CA ILE A 423 1.78 -25.69 12.36
C ILE A 423 0.44 -25.93 13.05
N ALA A 424 -0.16 -24.89 13.64
CA ALA A 424 -1.49 -24.97 14.22
C ALA A 424 -2.49 -24.20 13.36
N ARG A 425 -3.48 -24.92 12.80
CA ARG A 425 -4.54 -24.33 11.98
C ARG A 425 -5.74 -23.96 12.86
N VAL A 426 -6.08 -22.67 12.88
CA VAL A 426 -7.16 -22.07 13.70
C VAL A 426 -8.22 -21.30 12.89
N GLY A 427 -8.08 -21.26 11.56
CA GLY A 427 -9.07 -20.66 10.67
C GLY A 427 -9.01 -21.21 9.25
N LYS A 428 -10.07 -20.95 8.46
CA LYS A 428 -10.09 -21.24 7.01
C LYS A 428 -9.39 -20.14 6.21
N GLY A 429 -9.47 -18.91 6.69
CA GLY A 429 -8.76 -17.74 6.20
C GLY A 429 -8.51 -16.74 7.34
N ARG A 430 -7.84 -15.63 7.04
CA ARG A 430 -7.41 -14.64 8.05
C ARG A 430 -8.54 -13.99 8.87
N ARG A 431 -9.78 -14.02 8.38
CA ARG A 431 -10.95 -13.37 9.00
C ARG A 431 -11.86 -14.33 9.77
N ASP A 432 -11.60 -15.62 9.67
CA ASP A 432 -12.44 -16.68 10.23
C ASP A 432 -11.71 -17.44 11.33
N ILE A 433 -10.84 -16.73 12.07
CA ILE A 433 -10.11 -17.31 13.19
C ILE A 433 -10.98 -17.21 14.43
N LEU A 434 -11.27 -18.36 15.03
CA LEU A 434 -12.07 -18.48 16.24
C LEU A 434 -11.15 -18.41 17.47
N PRO A 435 -11.44 -17.56 18.47
CA PRO A 435 -10.63 -17.49 19.69
C PRO A 435 -10.50 -18.82 20.42
N GLU A 436 -11.54 -19.66 20.41
CA GLU A 436 -11.55 -20.96 21.07
C GLU A 436 -10.54 -21.93 20.42
N ASP A 437 -10.48 -21.93 19.08
CA ASP A 437 -9.49 -22.70 18.33
C ASP A 437 -8.07 -22.19 18.61
N ALA A 438 -7.91 -20.87 18.72
CA ALA A 438 -6.64 -20.26 19.11
C ALA A 438 -6.20 -20.67 20.53
N VAL A 439 -7.11 -20.75 21.49
CA VAL A 439 -6.82 -21.23 22.85
C VAL A 439 -6.26 -22.65 22.82
N GLN A 440 -6.90 -23.55 22.06
CA GLN A 440 -6.44 -24.93 21.95
C GLN A 440 -5.07 -25.02 21.24
N ALA A 441 -4.85 -24.21 20.21
CA ALA A 441 -3.57 -24.12 19.52
C ALA A 441 -2.42 -23.65 20.42
N VAL A 442 -2.65 -22.66 21.29
CA VAL A 442 -1.65 -22.21 22.27
C VAL A 442 -1.35 -23.30 23.30
N LYS A 443 -2.37 -23.99 23.83
CA LYS A 443 -2.18 -25.13 24.74
C LYS A 443 -1.34 -26.24 24.10
N TRP A 444 -1.67 -26.61 22.86
CA TRP A 444 -0.89 -27.59 22.12
C TRP A 444 0.55 -27.14 21.90
N ALA A 445 0.78 -25.87 21.54
CA ALA A 445 2.13 -25.34 21.41
C ALA A 445 2.94 -25.46 22.71
N MET A 446 2.31 -25.20 23.87
CA MET A 446 2.93 -25.41 25.19
C MET A 446 3.24 -26.88 25.45
N GLU A 447 2.33 -27.80 25.11
CA GLU A 447 2.54 -29.25 25.23
C GLU A 447 3.71 -29.73 24.36
N GLN A 448 3.87 -29.13 23.17
CA GLN A 448 5.00 -29.39 22.28
C GLN A 448 6.32 -28.75 22.77
N LYS A 449 6.27 -27.99 23.87
CA LYS A 449 7.41 -27.26 24.46
C LYS A 449 8.11 -26.39 23.42
N VAL A 450 7.32 -25.66 22.61
CA VAL A 450 7.90 -24.76 21.62
C VAL A 450 8.65 -23.61 22.30
N ASP A 451 9.66 -23.07 21.63
CA ASP A 451 10.44 -21.94 22.15
C ASP A 451 9.78 -20.61 21.79
N ILE A 452 9.14 -20.56 20.62
CA ILE A 452 8.55 -19.36 20.04
C ILE A 452 7.15 -19.68 19.52
N ILE A 453 6.18 -18.79 19.77
CA ILE A 453 4.86 -18.78 19.16
C ILE A 453 4.74 -17.51 18.31
N SER A 454 4.39 -17.69 17.02
CA SER A 454 4.10 -16.61 16.08
C SER A 454 2.60 -16.56 15.80
N ILE A 455 1.98 -15.42 16.08
CA ILE A 455 0.56 -15.13 15.85
C ILE A 455 0.43 -13.95 14.90
N SER A 456 0.15 -14.23 13.63
CA SER A 456 0.14 -13.25 12.53
C SER A 456 -1.27 -12.77 12.15
N TRP A 457 -2.20 -12.75 13.11
CA TRP A 457 -3.56 -12.28 12.94
C TRP A 457 -4.02 -11.47 14.16
N VAL A 458 -5.10 -10.71 13.99
CA VAL A 458 -5.59 -9.77 15.02
C VAL A 458 -7.11 -9.86 15.15
N THR A 459 -7.59 -9.80 16.39
CA THR A 459 -8.99 -9.54 16.75
C THR A 459 -9.10 -8.22 17.52
N LYS A 460 -10.27 -7.58 17.45
CA LYS A 460 -10.57 -6.31 18.16
C LYS A 460 -11.13 -6.53 19.55
N SER A 461 -11.65 -7.74 19.83
CA SER A 461 -12.26 -8.08 21.10
C SER A 461 -11.25 -8.78 22.00
N MET A 462 -11.21 -8.40 23.28
CA MET A 462 -10.44 -9.15 24.28
C MET A 462 -11.20 -10.41 24.66
N GLU A 463 -10.51 -11.54 24.61
CA GLU A 463 -11.05 -12.84 24.97
C GLU A 463 -10.32 -13.35 26.23
N PRO A 464 -10.99 -13.45 27.39
CA PRO A 464 -10.36 -13.77 28.66
C PRO A 464 -9.59 -15.10 28.65
N GLU A 465 -10.16 -16.15 28.06
CA GLU A 465 -9.51 -17.46 27.99
C GLU A 465 -8.23 -17.43 27.14
N LEU A 466 -8.27 -16.68 26.03
CA LEU A 466 -7.09 -16.51 25.17
C LEU A 466 -6.02 -15.67 25.86
N ARG A 467 -6.42 -14.64 26.62
CA ARG A 467 -5.49 -13.86 27.44
C ARG A 467 -4.78 -14.74 28.47
N ASP A 468 -5.55 -15.54 29.21
CA ASP A 468 -5.01 -16.32 30.32
C ASP A 468 -4.05 -17.42 29.83
N VAL A 469 -4.38 -18.11 28.73
CA VAL A 469 -3.48 -19.11 28.13
C VAL A 469 -2.21 -18.48 27.54
N ILE A 470 -2.32 -17.29 26.94
CA ILE A 470 -1.15 -16.57 26.40
C ILE A 470 -0.23 -16.11 27.54
N GLN A 471 -0.79 -15.60 28.64
CA GLN A 471 -0.01 -15.23 29.83
C GLN A 471 0.68 -16.44 30.46
N GLU A 472 0.02 -17.60 30.48
CA GLU A 472 0.65 -18.84 30.95
C GLU A 472 1.80 -19.28 30.03
N ALA A 473 1.56 -19.29 28.71
CA ALA A 473 2.58 -19.65 27.72
C ALA A 473 3.79 -18.70 27.79
N ALA A 474 3.56 -17.40 27.99
CA ALA A 474 4.57 -16.35 28.04
C ALA A 474 5.59 -16.50 29.17
N LYS A 475 5.32 -17.35 30.18
CA LYS A 475 6.28 -17.62 31.26
C LYS A 475 7.54 -18.32 30.78
N ASN A 476 7.43 -19.17 29.75
CA ASN A 476 8.53 -20.01 29.26
C ASN A 476 8.69 -19.98 27.73
N THR A 477 7.81 -19.27 27.02
CA THR A 477 7.73 -19.23 25.56
C THR A 477 7.71 -17.79 25.09
N LEU A 478 8.48 -17.49 24.05
CA LEU A 478 8.44 -16.18 23.40
C LEU A 478 7.20 -16.09 22.53
N ILE A 479 6.44 -15.00 22.61
CA ILE A 479 5.17 -14.86 21.87
C ILE A 479 5.19 -13.57 21.07
N PHE A 480 5.22 -13.69 19.74
CA PHE A 480 5.21 -12.57 18.81
C PHE A 480 3.83 -12.42 18.19
N CYS A 481 3.28 -11.21 18.27
CA CYS A 481 1.93 -10.91 17.81
C CYS A 481 1.92 -9.71 16.88
N SER A 482 1.24 -9.85 15.74
CA SER A 482 1.04 -8.75 14.78
C SER A 482 0.11 -7.68 15.31
N THR A 483 0.34 -6.42 14.95
CA THR A 483 -0.60 -5.30 15.14
C THR A 483 -1.65 -5.23 14.02
N ALA A 484 -2.65 -4.36 14.14
CA ALA A 484 -3.65 -4.20 13.07
C ALA A 484 -3.06 -3.42 11.88
N ASP A 485 -3.31 -3.88 10.65
CA ASP A 485 -2.79 -3.27 9.41
C ASP A 485 -3.74 -2.25 8.74
N ARG A 486 -4.85 -1.86 9.40
CA ARG A 486 -5.85 -0.95 8.79
C ARG A 486 -6.35 0.15 9.70
N GLY A 487 -6.14 1.39 9.23
CA GLY A 487 -6.83 2.61 9.65
C GLY A 487 -6.06 3.41 10.69
N THR A 488 -5.92 4.72 10.45
CA THR A 488 -5.51 5.68 11.46
C THR A 488 -6.47 5.59 12.64
N GLY A 489 -5.98 5.17 13.81
CA GLY A 489 -6.82 4.93 14.99
C GLY A 489 -7.44 3.52 15.07
N SER A 490 -6.75 2.47 14.60
CA SER A 490 -7.10 1.11 15.00
C SER A 490 -7.01 1.02 16.52
N GLY A 491 -8.13 0.77 17.19
CA GLY A 491 -8.16 0.55 18.65
C GLY A 491 -7.33 -0.68 19.07
N PRO A 492 -7.58 -1.24 20.27
CA PRO A 492 -6.78 -2.36 20.77
C PRO A 492 -6.76 -3.55 19.79
N ALA A 493 -5.59 -4.18 19.69
CA ALA A 493 -5.26 -5.29 18.81
C ALA A 493 -4.86 -6.49 19.65
N TYR A 494 -5.74 -7.49 19.76
CA TYR A 494 -5.46 -8.72 20.50
C TYR A 494 -5.08 -9.84 19.54
N PRO A 495 -4.12 -10.72 19.91
CA PRO A 495 -3.50 -10.83 21.24
C PRO A 495 -2.29 -9.91 21.50
N ALA A 496 -1.89 -9.04 20.57
CA ALA A 496 -0.71 -8.18 20.72
C ALA A 496 -0.77 -7.19 21.90
N ASP A 497 -1.97 -6.85 22.38
CA ASP A 497 -2.20 -6.01 23.57
C ASP A 497 -2.38 -6.83 24.86
N TYR A 498 -2.14 -8.15 24.85
CA TYR A 498 -2.04 -8.93 26.08
C TYR A 498 -0.67 -8.78 26.73
N ASN A 499 -0.67 -8.70 28.07
CA ASN A 499 0.56 -8.78 28.85
C ASN A 499 1.31 -10.08 28.55
N GLY A 500 2.63 -9.98 28.46
CA GLY A 500 3.47 -11.14 28.14
C GLY A 500 3.53 -11.46 26.64
N THR A 501 3.17 -10.54 25.75
CA THR A 501 3.44 -10.68 24.30
C THR A 501 4.45 -9.63 23.83
N VAL A 502 5.15 -9.93 22.73
CA VAL A 502 5.95 -8.98 21.98
C VAL A 502 5.09 -8.44 20.84
N ARG A 503 4.85 -7.14 20.87
CA ARG A 503 4.05 -6.45 19.86
C ARG A 503 4.93 -6.11 18.65
N ILE A 504 4.56 -6.60 17.47
CA ILE A 504 5.31 -6.38 16.24
C ILE A 504 4.51 -5.50 15.28
N SER A 505 5.12 -4.38 14.90
CA SER A 505 4.59 -3.43 13.92
C SER A 505 5.36 -3.52 12.61
N ALA A 506 4.67 -3.40 11.48
CA ALA A 506 5.33 -3.36 10.19
C ALA A 506 5.86 -1.96 9.86
N THR A 507 7.07 -1.92 9.32
CA THR A 507 7.65 -0.75 8.66
C THR A 507 7.75 -0.94 7.16
N ASP A 508 7.79 0.18 6.45
CA ASP A 508 8.27 0.20 5.07
C ASP A 508 9.79 -0.01 5.00
N LYS A 509 10.32 -0.04 3.78
CA LYS A 509 11.76 -0.19 3.52
C LYS A 509 12.62 0.96 4.04
N TYR A 510 12.04 2.06 4.49
CA TYR A 510 12.74 3.21 5.06
C TYR A 510 12.65 3.24 6.60
N GLY A 511 11.98 2.26 7.21
CA GLY A 511 11.78 2.19 8.65
C GLY A 511 10.62 3.03 9.18
N SER A 512 9.82 3.63 8.29
CA SER A 512 8.60 4.33 8.68
C SER A 512 7.51 3.32 9.03
N LEU A 513 6.82 3.54 10.14
CA LEU A 513 5.70 2.69 10.56
C LEU A 513 4.60 2.74 9.49
N MET A 514 4.07 1.57 9.12
CA MET A 514 2.90 1.52 8.27
C MET A 514 1.70 2.18 9.01
N PRO A 515 0.80 2.94 8.31
CA PRO A 515 -0.20 3.85 8.90
C PRO A 515 -1.17 3.30 9.96
N ALA A 516 -1.15 2.01 10.26
CA ALA A 516 -2.04 1.34 11.20
C ALA A 516 -1.36 0.96 12.54
N SER A 517 -0.06 1.22 12.71
CA SER A 517 0.72 0.77 13.88
C SER A 517 0.80 1.78 15.04
N GLU A 518 0.13 2.94 14.95
CA GLU A 518 0.47 4.12 15.76
C GLU A 518 -0.06 4.15 17.21
N ASN A 519 -0.97 3.28 17.65
CA ASN A 519 -1.51 3.39 19.02
C ASN A 519 -1.73 2.04 19.73
N GLY A 520 -1.04 1.86 20.86
CA GLY A 520 -1.25 0.77 21.82
C GLY A 520 -0.42 1.01 23.08
N SER A 521 -1.08 1.03 24.24
CA SER A 521 -0.49 1.32 25.55
C SER A 521 0.14 0.07 26.18
N HIS A 522 1.42 0.17 26.56
CA HIS A 522 2.15 -0.65 27.56
C HIS A 522 2.78 -2.01 27.18
N ALA A 523 2.83 -2.42 25.91
CA ALA A 523 3.70 -3.54 25.47
C ALA A 523 4.93 -3.01 24.70
N VAL A 524 6.08 -3.68 24.81
CA VAL A 524 7.27 -3.34 24.01
C VAL A 524 6.91 -3.54 22.53
N ASN A 525 6.86 -2.44 21.79
CA ASN A 525 6.62 -2.43 20.35
C ASN A 525 7.96 -2.52 19.60
N ILE A 526 8.08 -3.46 18.66
CA ILE A 526 9.26 -3.57 17.80
C ILE A 526 8.82 -3.31 16.36
N PRO A 527 9.34 -2.24 15.73
CA PRO A 527 9.18 -2.04 14.29
C PRO A 527 10.04 -3.06 13.55
N VAL A 528 9.46 -3.75 12.57
CA VAL A 528 10.18 -4.73 11.73
C VAL A 528 9.76 -4.52 10.27
N PRO A 529 10.70 -4.57 9.30
CA PRO A 529 10.38 -4.50 7.89
C PRO A 529 9.26 -5.47 7.52
N GLY A 530 8.18 -4.94 6.98
CA GLY A 530 6.97 -5.71 6.69
C GLY A 530 6.29 -5.31 5.39
N GLU A 531 6.86 -4.40 4.60
CA GLU A 531 6.37 -4.02 3.28
C GLU A 531 7.18 -4.66 2.16
N ASP A 532 6.49 -5.15 1.14
CA ASP A 532 7.06 -5.69 -0.10
C ASP A 532 8.11 -6.80 0.11
N ILE A 533 7.87 -7.67 1.10
CA ILE A 533 8.78 -8.79 1.42
C ILE A 533 8.49 -9.99 0.52
N PRO A 534 9.50 -10.61 -0.12
CA PRO A 534 9.31 -11.82 -0.92
C PRO A 534 8.90 -13.02 -0.05
N ALA A 535 7.78 -13.68 -0.37
CA ALA A 535 7.33 -14.89 0.34
C ALA A 535 6.78 -15.97 -0.60
N PHE A 536 6.97 -17.26 -0.26
CA PHE A 536 6.44 -18.36 -1.06
C PHE A 536 4.97 -18.67 -0.74
N GLY A 537 4.17 -18.92 -1.78
CA GLY A 537 2.75 -19.27 -1.69
C GLY A 537 2.37 -20.60 -2.38
N PRO A 538 1.09 -21.02 -2.29
CA PRO A 538 0.56 -22.23 -2.94
C PRO A 538 0.51 -22.17 -4.49
N SER A 539 0.74 -23.29 -5.18
CA SER A 539 0.88 -23.35 -6.67
C SER A 539 -0.38 -23.14 -7.48
N TYR A 540 -1.57 -23.13 -6.87
CA TYR A 540 -2.76 -22.68 -7.60
C TYR A 540 -2.72 -21.18 -7.88
N MET A 541 -1.72 -20.46 -7.34
CA MET A 541 -1.35 -19.12 -7.80
C MET A 541 -0.52 -19.14 -9.10
N GLY A 542 -0.16 -20.30 -9.64
CA GLY A 542 0.58 -20.49 -10.89
C GLY A 542 1.98 -21.09 -10.68
N ASP A 543 2.28 -22.21 -11.34
CA ASP A 543 3.65 -22.73 -11.46
C ASP A 543 4.39 -21.85 -12.49
N GLY A 544 5.16 -20.89 -11.99
CA GLY A 544 5.83 -19.87 -12.80
C GLY A 544 5.83 -18.46 -12.20
N ILE A 545 5.11 -18.22 -11.09
CA ILE A 545 5.29 -17.00 -10.30
C ILE A 545 6.52 -17.18 -9.42
N GLU A 546 7.67 -16.76 -9.93
CA GLU A 546 8.69 -16.19 -9.05
C GLU A 546 8.03 -15.14 -8.15
N VAL A 547 8.14 -15.34 -6.83
CA VAL A 547 8.28 -14.24 -5.87
C VAL A 547 7.18 -13.16 -5.95
N GLY A 548 5.99 -13.44 -5.40
CA GLY A 548 5.09 -12.36 -5.00
C GLY A 548 5.61 -11.69 -3.72
N THR A 549 5.57 -10.35 -3.66
CA THR A 549 5.81 -9.63 -2.41
C THR A 549 4.54 -9.62 -1.55
N VAL A 550 4.73 -9.65 -0.23
CA VAL A 550 3.67 -9.56 0.77
C VAL A 550 3.96 -8.40 1.71
N SER A 551 2.88 -7.74 2.16
CA SER A 551 2.97 -6.62 3.09
C SER A 551 2.03 -6.80 4.28
N GLY A 552 2.47 -6.38 5.47
CA GLY A 552 1.66 -6.28 6.69
C GLY A 552 2.42 -6.63 7.97
N SER A 553 1.85 -6.27 9.11
CA SER A 553 2.35 -6.63 10.46
C SER A 553 2.45 -8.14 10.63
N SER A 554 1.59 -8.91 9.97
CA SER A 554 1.70 -10.38 9.87
C SER A 554 3.07 -10.85 9.36
N VAL A 555 3.56 -10.23 8.27
CA VAL A 555 4.87 -10.47 7.65
C VAL A 555 5.98 -10.10 8.61
N ALA A 556 5.89 -8.91 9.20
CA ALA A 556 6.82 -8.42 10.21
C ALA A 556 6.92 -9.37 11.42
N THR A 557 5.80 -9.89 11.91
CA THR A 557 5.75 -10.88 13.01
C THR A 557 6.45 -12.17 12.66
N ALA A 558 6.22 -12.71 11.46
CA ALA A 558 6.90 -13.93 11.01
C ALA A 558 8.41 -13.71 10.89
N LEU A 559 8.85 -12.56 10.37
CA LEU A 559 10.27 -12.21 10.34
C LEU A 559 10.85 -12.08 11.75
N ALA A 560 10.16 -11.39 12.67
CA ALA A 560 10.60 -11.25 14.06
C ALA A 560 10.76 -12.61 14.75
N ALA A 561 9.78 -13.51 14.59
CA ALA A 561 9.86 -14.88 15.12
C ALA A 561 11.02 -15.67 14.51
N GLY A 562 11.24 -15.55 13.20
CA GLY A 562 12.38 -16.15 12.52
C GLY A 562 13.73 -15.62 13.03
N ILE A 563 13.85 -14.30 13.21
CA ILE A 563 15.08 -13.65 13.68
C ILE A 563 15.35 -14.03 15.13
N ALA A 564 14.32 -14.10 15.97
CA ALA A 564 14.43 -14.59 17.34
C ALA A 564 14.93 -16.04 17.37
N SER A 565 14.38 -16.88 16.49
CA SER A 565 14.80 -18.27 16.34
C SER A 565 16.27 -18.38 15.92
N LEU A 566 16.70 -17.61 14.92
CA LEU A 566 18.10 -17.58 14.51
C LEU A 566 19.01 -17.04 15.62
N SER A 567 18.58 -16.01 16.35
CA SER A 567 19.35 -15.42 17.46
C SER A 567 19.60 -16.43 18.58
N LEU A 568 18.56 -17.18 18.99
CA LEU A 568 18.71 -18.25 19.98
C LEU A 568 19.67 -19.34 19.49
N LEU A 569 19.55 -19.75 18.22
CA LEU A 569 20.48 -20.71 17.62
C LEU A 569 21.93 -20.19 17.65
N MET A 570 22.15 -18.92 17.29
CA MET A 570 23.49 -18.32 17.31
C MET A 570 24.06 -18.25 18.72
N LEU A 571 23.25 -17.88 19.70
CA LEU A 571 23.64 -17.91 21.11
C LEU A 571 24.09 -19.31 21.54
N MET A 572 23.36 -20.36 21.18
CA MET A 572 23.71 -21.75 21.53
C MET A 572 24.93 -22.29 20.75
N VAL A 573 25.22 -21.76 19.56
CA VAL A 573 26.36 -22.20 18.74
C VAL A 573 27.67 -21.53 19.16
N PHE A 574 27.61 -20.23 19.44
CA PHE A 574 28.79 -19.43 19.80
C PHE A 574 29.12 -19.46 21.29
N ASN A 575 28.17 -19.91 22.11
CA ASN A 575 28.36 -20.11 23.54
C ASN A 575 28.13 -21.59 23.85
N ASP A 576 28.81 -22.13 24.86
CA ASP A 576 28.65 -23.53 25.26
C ASP A 576 27.44 -23.69 26.19
N GLU A 577 26.29 -23.16 25.75
CA GLU A 577 25.09 -22.99 26.57
C GLU A 577 23.88 -23.67 25.91
N ASP A 578 23.01 -24.25 26.74
CA ASP A 578 21.74 -24.84 26.31
C ASP A 578 20.56 -23.89 26.54
N LYS A 579 19.36 -24.33 26.18
CA LYS A 579 18.13 -23.53 26.34
C LYS A 579 17.84 -23.19 27.80
N ASP A 580 18.16 -24.08 28.74
CA ASP A 580 17.87 -23.86 30.15
C ASP A 580 18.82 -22.82 30.75
N ALA A 581 20.08 -22.79 30.30
CA ALA A 581 20.99 -21.71 30.61
C ALA A 581 20.50 -20.37 30.05
N LEU A 582 20.09 -20.32 28.78
CA LEU A 582 19.53 -19.10 28.18
C LEU A 582 18.25 -18.62 28.90
N ARG A 583 17.40 -19.54 29.37
CA ARG A 583 16.23 -19.22 30.21
C ARG A 583 16.63 -18.60 31.55
N LYS A 584 17.65 -19.14 32.23
CA LYS A 584 18.18 -18.58 33.49
C LYS A 584 18.81 -17.19 33.32
N MET A 585 19.25 -16.85 32.10
CA MET A 585 19.76 -15.53 31.74
C MET A 585 18.67 -14.58 31.24
N ASP A 586 17.40 -14.93 31.42
CA ASP A 586 16.21 -14.18 31.01
C ASP A 586 16.08 -13.93 29.49
N LEU A 587 16.86 -14.62 28.65
CA LEU A 587 16.82 -14.45 27.19
C LEU A 587 15.54 -15.01 26.55
N TYR A 588 14.80 -15.85 27.29
CA TYR A 588 13.46 -16.32 26.92
C TYR A 588 12.33 -15.41 27.43
N THR A 589 12.66 -14.27 28.06
CA THR A 589 11.65 -13.28 28.42
C THR A 589 11.37 -12.37 27.23
N ASN A 590 10.09 -12.07 27.00
CA ASN A 590 9.66 -11.20 25.90
C ASN A 590 10.30 -9.81 25.94
N LYS A 591 10.59 -9.28 27.14
CA LYS A 591 11.29 -7.99 27.32
C LYS A 591 12.75 -8.06 26.84
N LYS A 592 13.50 -9.06 27.28
CA LYS A 592 14.93 -9.20 26.95
C LYS A 592 15.13 -9.56 25.49
N MET A 593 14.38 -10.53 24.99
CA MET A 593 14.39 -10.89 23.57
C MET A 593 13.93 -9.72 22.70
N GLY A 594 12.92 -8.96 23.12
CA GLY A 594 12.49 -7.78 22.38
C GLY A 594 13.58 -6.71 22.27
N SER A 595 14.39 -6.53 23.32
CA SER A 595 15.54 -5.61 23.29
C SER A 595 16.64 -6.12 22.36
N LEU A 596 16.93 -7.42 22.38
CA LEU A 596 17.87 -8.07 21.47
C LEU A 596 17.43 -7.91 20.01
N LEU A 597 16.14 -8.14 19.71
CA LEU A 597 15.57 -7.98 18.38
C LEU A 597 15.58 -6.54 17.91
N SER A 598 15.26 -5.59 18.80
CA SER A 598 15.35 -4.17 18.46
C SER A 598 16.77 -3.79 18.04
N ALA A 599 17.79 -4.23 18.77
CA ALA A 599 19.19 -4.02 18.43
C ALA A 599 19.63 -4.76 17.14
N ALA A 600 19.04 -5.91 16.86
CA ALA A 600 19.34 -6.70 15.68
C ALA A 600 18.70 -6.14 14.40
N ILE A 601 17.47 -5.62 14.50
CA ILE A 601 16.63 -5.20 13.36
C ILE A 601 16.76 -3.71 13.09
N ASN A 602 16.82 -2.88 14.13
CA ASN A 602 16.81 -1.42 14.04
C ASN A 602 18.10 -0.82 14.62
N PRO A 603 19.27 -1.06 13.99
CA PRO A 603 20.50 -0.42 14.44
C PRO A 603 20.39 1.09 14.22
N SER A 604 20.70 1.87 15.26
CA SER A 604 20.94 3.31 15.12
C SER A 604 22.28 3.56 14.40
N PRO A 605 22.50 4.75 13.78
CA PRO A 605 23.78 5.13 13.18
C PRO A 605 24.99 5.03 14.13
N GLN A 606 24.72 5.01 15.44
CA GLN A 606 25.71 4.94 16.52
C GLN A 606 25.83 3.53 17.11
N SER A 607 24.98 2.59 16.70
CA SER A 607 24.95 1.21 17.21
C SER A 607 25.60 0.24 16.23
N ASP A 608 26.44 -0.64 16.76
CA ASP A 608 27.11 -1.69 16.00
C ASP A 608 26.18 -2.91 15.84
N PRO A 609 25.72 -3.28 14.63
CA PRO A 609 24.66 -4.29 14.45
C PRO A 609 25.09 -5.69 14.89
N LEU A 610 24.18 -6.47 15.49
CA LEU A 610 24.47 -7.86 15.87
C LEU A 610 24.71 -8.77 14.66
N PHE A 611 23.98 -8.54 13.57
CA PHE A 611 24.15 -9.23 12.31
C PHE A 611 25.02 -8.38 11.36
N PRO A 612 26.28 -8.76 11.13
CA PRO A 612 27.16 -8.03 10.23
C PRO A 612 26.75 -8.25 8.77
N VAL A 613 27.18 -7.34 7.90
CA VAL A 613 27.10 -7.53 6.44
C VAL A 613 28.01 -8.68 5.99
N ALA A 614 27.72 -9.28 4.83
CA ALA A 614 28.41 -10.47 4.31
C ALA A 614 29.96 -10.35 4.26
N ALA A 615 30.51 -9.14 4.07
CA ALA A 615 31.96 -8.91 4.07
C ALA A 615 32.62 -9.12 5.45
N LYS A 616 31.84 -9.08 6.54
CA LYS A 616 32.30 -9.12 7.94
C LYS A 616 31.89 -10.41 8.68
N VAL A 617 31.59 -11.49 7.95
CA VAL A 617 31.18 -12.80 8.51
C VAL A 617 32.11 -13.33 9.61
N LYS A 618 33.42 -13.01 9.55
CA LYS A 618 34.41 -13.43 10.55
C LYS A 618 34.19 -12.84 11.95
N GLU A 619 33.42 -11.75 12.08
CA GLU A 619 33.13 -11.10 13.36
C GLU A 619 31.96 -11.76 14.12
N LEU A 620 31.24 -12.71 13.50
CA LEU A 620 30.08 -13.36 14.12
C LEU A 620 30.36 -14.01 15.50
N PRO A 621 31.45 -14.78 15.70
CA PRO A 621 31.72 -15.40 17.00
C PRO A 621 31.82 -14.40 18.15
N ASP A 622 32.56 -13.30 17.95
CA ASP A 622 32.76 -12.28 18.98
C ASP A 622 31.48 -11.47 19.24
N ARG A 623 30.72 -11.18 18.17
CA ARG A 623 29.44 -10.44 18.24
C ARG A 623 28.36 -11.22 18.99
N TRP A 624 28.34 -12.54 18.82
CA TRP A 624 27.36 -13.44 19.43
C TRP A 624 27.83 -14.09 20.73
N ASN A 625 29.02 -13.74 21.21
CA ASN A 625 29.47 -14.10 22.55
C ASN A 625 28.56 -13.44 23.60
N LEU A 626 28.14 -14.22 24.60
CA LEU A 626 27.24 -13.77 25.67
C LEU A 626 27.79 -12.59 26.45
N ALA A 627 29.09 -12.57 26.75
CA ALA A 627 29.70 -11.44 27.47
C ALA A 627 29.59 -10.15 26.63
N THR A 628 29.83 -10.24 25.32
CA THR A 628 29.67 -9.11 24.39
C THR A 628 28.23 -8.64 24.33
N ILE A 629 27.27 -9.56 24.19
CA ILE A 629 25.83 -9.23 24.12
C ILE A 629 25.36 -8.58 25.43
N MET A 630 25.68 -9.19 26.58
CA MET A 630 25.28 -8.66 27.88
C MET A 630 25.99 -7.36 28.24
N ALA A 631 27.13 -7.05 27.62
CA ALA A 631 27.83 -5.78 27.80
C ALA A 631 27.16 -4.61 27.07
N ARG A 632 26.27 -4.86 26.09
CA ARG A 632 25.62 -3.81 25.30
C ARG A 632 24.69 -2.94 26.16
N PRO A 633 24.67 -1.61 25.96
CA PRO A 633 23.81 -0.71 26.73
C PRO A 633 22.32 -1.08 26.66
N GLU A 634 21.85 -1.51 25.48
CA GLU A 634 20.44 -1.91 25.29
C GLU A 634 20.08 -3.14 26.11
N MET A 635 21.06 -3.99 26.41
CA MET A 635 20.90 -5.19 27.24
C MET A 635 21.10 -4.90 28.74
N LYS A 636 21.69 -3.76 29.12
CA LYS A 636 21.91 -3.37 30.52
C LYS A 636 20.74 -2.58 31.13
N ASN A 637 20.03 -1.81 30.32
CA ASN A 637 18.94 -0.92 30.78
C ASN A 637 17.55 -1.59 30.88
N THR A 638 17.49 -2.93 30.89
CA THR A 638 16.22 -3.67 31.00
C THR A 638 15.89 -4.04 32.43
#